data_AF-A0A8T2PCR1-F1
#
_entry.id   AF-A0A8T2PCR1-F1
#
_cell.length_a   1.000
_cell.length_b   1.000
_cell.length_c   1.000
_cell.angle_alpha   90.00
_cell.angle_beta   90.00
_cell.angle_gamma   90.00
#
_symmetry.space_group_name_H-M   'P 1'
#
loop_
_entity.id
_entity.type
_entity.pdbx_description
1 polymer ?
#
loop_
_entity_poly.entity_id
_entity_poly.type
_entity_poly.pdbx_seq_one_letter_code
_entity_poly.pdbx_strand_id
1 'polypeptide(L)'
;METKGKGSDSAPEKDSITNHPPPPSKHMRTFACTKTSNPPIMKLYILVRPEILIFTTTLLALTSESSKQGDVHMENKGLLYSKPLLHRTHPQDFFPSHRDSQTMEEIVIAGISGRLPESNNLEEFWENLFNGVDMVTEDDRRWKPGLYGLPRRNGKLKQINKFDAPFFGVHPKQAHTMDPQLRLMLEISYEAIVDGGINPASMRGSKTGVYIGVSGSEAGEAFSRDPEELLGYSMTGCQRAMFANRLSYFFDFNGPSTAIDTACSSSLLALENAFNAIRHGHCDAALVGGVNLLLKPNTSVQFMKLGMLSPNGTCKSFDSSGDGYCRSEAAVAVLLTRRSMARRVYATVLNAGNNTDGYKEQGVTFPSGEMQQRLVRSLYQEANISPEQVEYIEAHGTGTKVGDPQEVNGIVNVFCNSRHEPLLIGSTKSNMGHPEPASGLAALAKVVLSLEHGVWAPNIHYDNPNTDIPALTDGRVRVVSEPLPVKGGIVGINSFGFGGSNVHVILRPPGPPGIPPGSQEPPAVARLLQVCGRTEEAVGVLVQKVKENSTNASFLGLLNDVSGAPTASMPYRGYALIGSPSDVMEVQQTQATPRPLWYICSGMGTQWAGMGRSLMQLQEFRESILRSDTALRDTGLCVSRLLMEADETTFEDTVHAFVGLAAIQIAQIDLLQKMGLQPDGIVGHSVGELACGYADGSLSHSEAILAAYWRGRSIKEANLPPGGMAAVGLTWEECKAQCPQGVVPACHNAEDTVTISGPQEAVSQFVTQLKETGVFAKEVRSAGVAFHSYYMASIAPALLAALKKVIKSPKPRSARWISTSIPQADWESPLALYSSAEYHVNNLVSPVLFQEGLRLVPENAVVIEIAPHALLQAILKRSLKPTCSILPLMKRGHANNLEFFLSHIGKLYMNGSVNV
;
A
#
# COMPACT_ATOMS: atom_id res chain seq x y z
N MET A 1 -12.72 -22.50 50.45
CA MET A 1 -12.60 -23.94 50.75
C MET A 1 -13.61 -24.70 49.90
N GLU A 2 -13.26 -25.95 49.65
CA GLU A 2 -14.02 -27.11 49.16
C GLU A 2 -15.42 -27.32 49.85
N THR A 3 -16.38 -28.16 49.39
CA THR A 3 -16.38 -29.21 48.34
C THR A 3 -17.78 -29.61 47.80
N LYS A 4 -17.73 -30.39 46.70
CA LYS A 4 -18.72 -31.24 45.99
C LYS A 4 -19.59 -32.25 46.81
N GLY A 5 -20.72 -32.66 46.22
CA GLY A 5 -21.43 -33.97 46.34
C GLY A 5 -22.58 -34.04 45.31
N LYS A 6 -22.76 -35.03 44.41
CA LYS A 6 -23.06 -36.51 44.48
C LYS A 6 -24.50 -36.85 44.92
N GLY A 7 -25.27 -37.80 44.36
CA GLY A 7 -25.13 -38.76 43.20
C GLY A 7 -26.44 -38.82 42.37
N SER A 8 -26.59 -39.52 41.22
CA SER A 8 -26.68 -41.00 40.98
C SER A 8 -27.92 -41.65 41.68
N ASP A 9 -28.71 -42.58 41.12
CA ASP A 9 -28.55 -43.64 40.08
C ASP A 9 -29.91 -43.93 39.34
N SER A 10 -29.95 -44.19 38.03
CA SER A 10 -29.98 -45.49 37.28
C SER A 10 -31.39 -46.08 36.96
N ALA A 11 -31.54 -46.73 35.80
CA ALA A 11 -32.77 -47.38 35.28
C ALA A 11 -32.69 -48.93 35.35
N PRO A 12 -33.77 -49.69 35.08
CA PRO A 12 -34.06 -50.21 33.72
C PRO A 12 -35.61 -50.29 33.44
N GLU A 13 -36.25 -51.06 32.54
CA GLU A 13 -35.86 -52.11 31.56
C GLU A 13 -36.95 -52.32 30.44
N LYS A 14 -36.54 -52.67 29.19
CA LYS A 14 -37.15 -53.54 28.11
C LYS A 14 -38.69 -53.62 27.85
N ASP A 15 -39.22 -54.08 26.70
CA ASP A 15 -38.76 -54.29 25.29
C ASP A 15 -40.00 -54.55 24.40
N SER A 16 -39.96 -54.22 23.09
CA SER A 16 -40.19 -55.17 21.96
C SER A 16 -40.51 -54.53 20.58
N ILE A 17 -39.58 -54.75 19.64
CA ILE A 17 -39.76 -55.24 18.25
C ILE A 17 -40.92 -54.69 17.38
N THR A 18 -40.58 -53.94 16.31
CA THR A 18 -40.91 -54.32 14.91
C THR A 18 -40.07 -53.52 13.89
N ASN A 19 -39.96 -54.00 12.65
CA ASN A 19 -39.07 -53.51 11.58
C ASN A 19 -39.83 -53.21 10.26
N HIS A 20 -39.14 -52.61 9.27
CA HIS A 20 -39.51 -52.48 7.84
C HIS A 20 -40.57 -51.39 7.47
N PRO A 21 -40.77 -51.07 6.15
CA PRO A 21 -39.78 -50.79 5.09
C PRO A 21 -40.15 -49.56 4.19
N PRO A 22 -39.28 -49.14 3.24
CA PRO A 22 -39.60 -48.13 2.21
C PRO A 22 -40.09 -48.73 0.87
N PRO A 23 -41.16 -48.17 0.25
CA PRO A 23 -41.43 -48.30 -1.20
C PRO A 23 -42.09 -47.04 -1.84
N PRO A 24 -42.43 -47.02 -3.15
CA PRO A 24 -41.76 -47.59 -4.34
C PRO A 24 -41.59 -46.54 -5.48
N SER A 25 -41.20 -46.99 -6.68
CA SER A 25 -41.05 -46.16 -7.89
C SER A 25 -41.87 -46.65 -9.09
N LYS A 26 -42.00 -45.79 -10.11
CA LYS A 26 -42.40 -46.05 -11.51
C LYS A 26 -43.84 -46.49 -11.81
N HIS A 27 -44.43 -45.78 -12.78
CA HIS A 27 -45.20 -46.40 -13.85
C HIS A 27 -44.78 -45.85 -15.22
N MET A 28 -45.10 -46.57 -16.28
CA MET A 28 -44.45 -46.49 -17.59
C MET A 28 -45.48 -46.57 -18.71
N ARG A 29 -45.41 -45.68 -19.71
CA ARG A 29 -46.07 -45.88 -21.00
C ARG A 29 -45.13 -45.49 -22.15
N THR A 30 -45.13 -46.35 -23.15
CA THR A 30 -44.34 -46.29 -24.39
C THR A 30 -45.16 -45.69 -25.52
N PHE A 31 -44.48 -45.13 -26.53
CA PHE A 31 -44.92 -45.26 -27.93
C PHE A 31 -43.70 -45.45 -28.86
N ALA A 32 -43.93 -46.12 -29.98
CA ALA A 32 -42.93 -46.55 -30.96
C ALA A 32 -42.65 -45.43 -31.99
N CYS A 33 -41.40 -45.12 -32.35
CA CYS A 33 -40.56 -45.80 -33.35
C CYS A 33 -41.10 -45.80 -34.79
N THR A 34 -40.40 -45.08 -35.67
CA THR A 34 -40.14 -45.48 -37.07
C THR A 34 -38.68 -45.11 -37.40
N LYS A 35 -38.06 -45.83 -38.35
CA LYS A 35 -36.67 -45.66 -38.80
C LYS A 35 -36.67 -45.01 -40.19
N THR A 36 -35.55 -44.38 -40.61
CA THR A 36 -34.61 -44.97 -41.60
C THR A 36 -33.40 -44.06 -41.95
N SER A 37 -32.27 -44.72 -42.25
CA SER A 37 -31.16 -44.33 -43.16
C SER A 37 -30.31 -43.06 -42.91
N ASN A 38 -29.02 -43.20 -43.27
CA ASN A 38 -27.91 -42.23 -43.22
C ASN A 38 -26.78 -42.78 -44.14
N PRO A 39 -25.75 -42.03 -44.60
CA PRO A 39 -25.59 -40.59 -44.86
C PRO A 39 -25.81 -40.37 -46.40
N PRO A 40 -24.90 -39.90 -47.31
CA PRO A 40 -23.71 -39.02 -47.26
C PRO A 40 -23.57 -37.98 -48.43
N ILE A 41 -22.37 -37.39 -48.56
CA ILE A 41 -21.74 -36.76 -49.76
C ILE A 41 -21.94 -35.24 -50.06
N MET A 42 -20.78 -34.56 -50.16
CA MET A 42 -20.40 -33.29 -50.84
C MET A 42 -21.11 -31.94 -50.58
N LYS A 43 -20.35 -31.07 -49.88
CA LYS A 43 -19.82 -29.75 -50.33
C LYS A 43 -20.57 -29.01 -51.47
N LEU A 44 -21.10 -27.80 -51.18
CA LEU A 44 -20.95 -26.63 -52.08
C LEU A 44 -21.22 -25.27 -51.39
N TYR A 45 -20.20 -24.39 -51.31
CA TYR A 45 -20.21 -22.90 -51.34
C TYR A 45 -21.06 -22.13 -50.28
N ILE A 46 -20.72 -20.90 -49.85
CA ILE A 46 -20.63 -19.62 -50.60
C ILE A 46 -19.44 -18.75 -50.13
N LEU A 47 -18.91 -17.91 -51.04
CA LEU A 47 -17.90 -16.87 -50.78
C LEU A 47 -18.56 -15.52 -50.42
N VAL A 48 -17.86 -14.65 -49.67
CA VAL A 48 -17.56 -13.27 -50.13
C VAL A 48 -16.12 -12.87 -49.72
N ARG A 49 -15.39 -12.33 -50.70
CA ARG A 49 -14.12 -11.56 -50.77
C ARG A 49 -13.40 -11.13 -49.48
N PRO A 50 -12.05 -11.05 -49.54
CA PRO A 50 -11.41 -9.74 -49.77
C PRO A 50 -10.61 -9.65 -51.09
N GLU A 51 -10.29 -8.42 -51.50
CA GLU A 51 -9.47 -8.07 -52.68
C GLU A 51 -8.04 -7.72 -52.22
N ILE A 52 -6.99 -8.42 -52.68
CA ILE A 52 -6.24 -8.27 -53.95
C ILE A 52 -5.33 -7.02 -53.99
N LEU A 53 -4.03 -7.25 -53.81
CA LEU A 53 -3.01 -6.95 -54.84
C LEU A 53 -1.80 -7.90 -54.68
N ILE A 54 -1.06 -8.16 -55.76
CA ILE A 54 0.00 -9.21 -55.84
C ILE A 54 1.17 -8.68 -56.70
N PHE A 55 2.33 -9.37 -56.62
CA PHE A 55 3.51 -9.37 -57.54
C PHE A 55 4.66 -8.39 -57.20
N THR A 56 5.96 -8.79 -57.17
CA THR A 56 6.59 -10.13 -57.34
C THR A 56 7.90 -10.25 -56.55
N THR A 57 8.35 -11.48 -56.25
CA THR A 57 9.70 -11.82 -55.74
C THR A 57 10.56 -12.41 -56.86
N THR A 58 11.86 -12.12 -56.95
CA THR A 58 12.76 -12.86 -57.87
C THR A 58 14.20 -13.01 -57.34
N LEU A 59 14.63 -14.27 -57.26
CA LEU A 59 15.96 -14.90 -57.14
C LEU A 59 17.14 -14.21 -56.42
N LEU A 60 17.76 -15.04 -55.58
CA LEU A 60 19.15 -14.96 -55.13
C LEU A 60 19.88 -16.18 -55.74
N ALA A 61 20.84 -15.98 -56.66
CA ALA A 61 21.79 -17.02 -57.11
C ALA A 61 22.86 -16.46 -58.07
N LEU A 62 24.14 -16.59 -57.70
CA LEU A 62 25.18 -17.32 -58.45
C LEU A 62 26.57 -17.08 -57.81
N THR A 63 27.40 -18.12 -57.83
CA THR A 63 28.80 -18.08 -57.39
C THR A 63 29.74 -18.30 -58.58
N SER A 64 31.00 -17.85 -58.42
CA SER A 64 32.21 -18.41 -59.05
C SER A 64 32.17 -18.71 -60.57
N GLU A 65 32.84 -17.88 -61.38
CA GLU A 65 34.16 -18.20 -61.93
C GLU A 65 34.62 -17.18 -62.99
N SER A 66 35.85 -16.67 -62.84
CA SER A 66 36.90 -16.65 -63.88
C SER A 66 38.04 -15.71 -63.48
N SER A 67 39.25 -16.04 -63.91
CA SER A 67 40.47 -15.26 -63.65
C SER A 67 40.86 -14.41 -64.86
N LYS A 68 41.46 -13.23 -64.62
CA LYS A 68 42.80 -12.90 -65.16
C LYS A 68 43.39 -11.57 -64.68
N GLN A 69 44.71 -11.55 -64.79
CA GLN A 69 45.69 -10.50 -64.51
C GLN A 69 45.38 -9.13 -65.14
N GLY A 70 45.92 -8.07 -64.53
CA GLY A 70 45.96 -6.72 -65.11
C GLY A 70 46.56 -5.69 -64.16
N ASP A 71 47.89 -5.61 -64.05
CA ASP A 71 48.58 -4.47 -63.44
C ASP A 71 48.39 -3.20 -64.28
N VAL A 72 48.43 -2.02 -63.64
CA VAL A 72 49.33 -0.90 -64.00
C VAL A 72 49.17 0.27 -63.01
N HIS A 73 50.27 1.00 -62.81
CA HIS A 73 50.42 2.15 -61.89
C HIS A 73 49.97 3.51 -62.49
N MET A 74 49.90 4.49 -61.57
CA MET A 74 50.41 5.87 -61.68
C MET A 74 49.47 7.09 -61.87
N GLU A 75 49.54 7.95 -60.84
CA GLU A 75 49.79 9.41 -60.85
C GLU A 75 48.76 10.50 -61.25
N ASN A 76 48.52 11.36 -60.24
CA ASN A 76 48.72 12.83 -60.24
C ASN A 76 48.31 13.68 -61.46
N LYS A 77 47.41 14.66 -61.21
CA LYS A 77 47.75 16.10 -61.14
C LYS A 77 46.58 16.96 -60.63
N GLY A 78 46.87 18.18 -60.20
CA GLY A 78 45.88 19.20 -59.84
C GLY A 78 46.40 20.63 -60.07
N LEU A 79 45.48 21.60 -60.08
CA LEU A 79 45.73 23.05 -60.09
C LEU A 79 44.66 23.70 -59.19
N LEU A 80 45.01 24.52 -58.19
CA LEU A 80 45.46 25.93 -58.25
C LEU A 80 44.36 26.90 -58.72
N TYR A 81 43.88 27.75 -57.80
CA TYR A 81 44.13 29.21 -57.78
C TYR A 81 43.68 29.81 -56.44
N SER A 82 44.00 31.07 -56.12
CA SER A 82 43.90 31.57 -54.73
C SER A 82 43.64 33.08 -54.56
N LYS A 83 42.75 33.39 -53.60
CA LYS A 83 42.62 34.66 -52.83
C LYS A 83 42.09 35.89 -53.63
N PRO A 84 41.58 36.97 -52.96
CA PRO A 84 41.81 37.37 -51.56
C PRO A 84 40.61 37.77 -50.67
N LEU A 85 40.94 37.94 -49.38
CA LEU A 85 40.32 38.80 -48.33
C LEU A 85 38.84 38.64 -47.94
N LEU A 86 38.62 38.22 -46.68
CA LEU A 86 37.76 38.91 -45.70
C LEU A 86 38.05 38.38 -44.27
N HIS A 87 37.55 39.06 -43.23
CA HIS A 87 37.81 38.72 -41.82
C HIS A 87 37.26 37.33 -41.41
N ARG A 88 37.95 36.68 -40.46
CA ARG A 88 37.38 35.58 -39.65
C ARG A 88 37.03 36.10 -38.26
N THR A 89 35.74 36.16 -37.96
CA THR A 89 35.19 36.03 -36.61
C THR A 89 34.62 34.60 -36.44
N HIS A 90 34.48 34.14 -35.20
CA HIS A 90 33.99 32.78 -34.91
C HIS A 90 32.52 32.59 -35.30
N PRO A 91 32.16 31.36 -35.69
CA PRO A 91 31.27 30.57 -34.83
C PRO A 91 31.98 29.46 -34.05
N GLN A 92 31.29 28.91 -33.04
CA GLN A 92 31.62 27.66 -32.36
C GLN A 92 30.54 26.64 -32.73
N ASP A 93 30.88 25.56 -33.41
CA ASP A 93 29.93 24.50 -33.74
C ASP A 93 30.01 23.31 -32.77
N PHE A 94 28.99 23.25 -31.92
CA PHE A 94 28.34 22.07 -31.37
C PHE A 94 29.06 20.71 -31.53
N PHE A 95 29.73 20.29 -30.46
CA PHE A 95 29.73 18.89 -30.01
C PHE A 95 29.11 18.84 -28.61
N PRO A 96 28.01 18.10 -28.36
CA PRO A 96 27.40 18.00 -27.04
C PRO A 96 28.26 17.11 -26.12
N SER A 97 29.27 17.68 -25.49
CA SER A 97 30.15 17.02 -24.52
C SER A 97 29.48 16.84 -23.14
N HIS A 98 28.26 16.31 -23.13
CA HIS A 98 27.51 15.93 -21.93
C HIS A 98 27.02 14.49 -22.05
N ARG A 99 27.95 13.55 -21.82
CA ARG A 99 27.57 12.35 -21.06
C ARG A 99 27.64 12.74 -19.59
N ASP A 100 26.51 13.13 -19.02
CA ASP A 100 26.41 13.13 -17.56
C ASP A 100 26.73 11.71 -17.09
N SER A 101 27.67 11.59 -16.15
CA SER A 101 27.87 10.35 -15.43
C SER A 101 26.70 10.16 -14.48
N GLN A 102 25.58 9.64 -14.99
CA GLN A 102 24.51 9.11 -14.17
C GLN A 102 25.13 8.07 -13.24
N THR A 103 25.27 8.44 -11.96
CA THR A 103 25.64 7.52 -10.90
C THR A 103 24.59 6.42 -10.88
N MET A 104 24.98 5.20 -11.26
CA MET A 104 24.09 4.04 -11.30
C MET A 104 23.33 3.94 -9.99
N GLU A 105 22.00 3.98 -10.07
CA GLU A 105 21.16 4.10 -8.88
C GLU A 105 21.31 2.86 -7.98
N GLU A 106 21.47 3.07 -6.67
CA GLU A 106 21.63 1.97 -5.72
C GLU A 106 20.41 1.02 -5.76
N ILE A 107 20.69 -0.29 -5.77
CA ILE A 107 19.66 -1.34 -5.74
C ILE A 107 19.59 -1.88 -4.31
N VAL A 108 18.39 -1.90 -3.76
CA VAL A 108 18.16 -2.11 -2.33
C VAL A 108 17.15 -3.22 -2.08
N ILE A 109 17.37 -3.95 -0.99
CA ILE A 109 16.40 -4.87 -0.40
C ILE A 109 15.42 -3.98 0.38
N ALA A 110 14.23 -3.78 -0.19
CA ALA A 110 13.23 -2.86 0.33
C ALA A 110 12.27 -3.53 1.30
N GLY A 111 11.91 -4.79 1.06
CA GLY A 111 10.97 -5.56 1.88
C GLY A 111 11.22 -7.07 1.80
N ILE A 112 10.84 -7.83 2.83
CA ILE A 112 11.09 -9.29 2.93
C ILE A 112 9.98 -10.01 3.73
N SER A 113 9.61 -11.22 3.31
CA SER A 113 8.78 -12.13 4.13
C SER A 113 9.12 -13.60 3.85
N GLY A 114 8.70 -14.49 4.75
CA GLY A 114 8.87 -15.92 4.56
C GLY A 114 8.05 -16.80 5.51
N ARG A 115 8.15 -18.10 5.26
CA ARG A 115 7.72 -19.22 6.09
C ARG A 115 8.89 -20.20 6.13
N LEU A 116 9.38 -20.51 7.33
CA LEU A 116 10.57 -21.32 7.55
C LEU A 116 10.25 -22.44 8.58
N PRO A 117 11.15 -23.42 8.80
CA PRO A 117 10.91 -24.49 9.76
C PRO A 117 10.57 -23.93 11.14
N GLU A 118 9.49 -24.44 11.73
CA GLU A 118 8.91 -23.91 12.97
C GLU A 118 8.67 -22.38 13.03
N SER A 119 8.46 -21.71 11.89
CA SER A 119 8.25 -20.26 11.81
C SER A 119 7.18 -19.85 10.77
N ASN A 120 6.03 -19.35 11.23
CA ASN A 120 4.93 -18.84 10.39
C ASN A 120 5.19 -17.44 9.82
N ASN A 121 6.26 -16.76 10.21
CA ASN A 121 6.67 -15.45 9.73
C ASN A 121 8.16 -15.24 10.09
N LEU A 122 8.71 -14.07 9.77
CA LEU A 122 10.12 -13.75 10.07
C LEU A 122 10.38 -13.38 11.54
N GLU A 123 9.35 -13.05 12.31
CA GLU A 123 9.41 -12.73 13.74
C GLU A 123 9.62 -14.01 14.55
N GLU A 124 8.78 -15.05 14.34
CA GLU A 124 8.98 -16.40 14.85
C GLU A 124 10.34 -17.00 14.40
N PHE A 125 10.83 -16.63 13.20
CA PHE A 125 12.13 -17.09 12.70
C PHE A 125 13.29 -16.41 13.43
N TRP A 126 13.20 -15.10 13.67
CA TRP A 126 14.18 -14.38 14.48
C TRP A 126 14.21 -14.89 15.93
N GLU A 127 13.05 -15.12 16.56
CA GLU A 127 12.99 -15.68 17.91
C GLU A 127 13.68 -17.04 18.00
N ASN A 128 13.44 -17.94 17.03
CA ASN A 128 14.13 -19.23 16.97
C ASN A 128 15.65 -19.07 16.76
N LEU A 129 16.07 -18.21 15.83
CA LEU A 129 17.48 -17.94 15.52
C LEU A 129 18.24 -17.37 16.73
N PHE A 130 17.72 -16.32 17.36
CA PHE A 130 18.37 -15.61 18.46
C PHE A 130 18.53 -16.49 19.71
N ASN A 131 17.51 -17.30 20.02
CA ASN A 131 17.53 -18.22 21.16
C ASN A 131 18.24 -19.56 20.87
N GLY A 132 18.84 -19.74 19.68
CA GLY A 132 19.55 -20.97 19.33
C GLY A 132 18.65 -22.20 19.20
N VAL A 133 17.37 -22.02 18.84
CA VAL A 133 16.40 -23.12 18.69
C VAL A 133 16.69 -23.92 17.43
N ASP A 134 16.88 -25.22 17.61
CA ASP A 134 16.98 -26.21 16.53
C ASP A 134 15.59 -26.45 15.92
N MET A 135 15.36 -25.90 14.73
CA MET A 135 14.07 -25.96 14.01
C MET A 135 13.90 -27.26 13.20
N VAL A 136 14.75 -28.27 13.40
CA VAL A 136 14.78 -29.52 12.63
C VAL A 136 14.10 -30.66 13.41
N THR A 137 12.79 -30.82 13.26
CA THR A 137 11.98 -31.71 14.11
C THR A 137 11.92 -33.18 13.64
N GLU A 138 11.49 -34.09 14.51
CA GLU A 138 11.35 -35.53 14.26
C GLU A 138 9.88 -36.04 14.20
N ASP A 139 8.94 -35.20 13.76
CA ASP A 139 7.52 -35.56 13.61
C ASP A 139 7.14 -36.05 12.20
N ASP A 140 5.91 -36.57 12.05
CA ASP A 140 5.41 -37.23 10.85
C ASP A 140 4.59 -36.32 9.89
N ARG A 141 4.66 -34.99 10.02
CA ARG A 141 3.90 -34.00 9.19
C ARG A 141 4.10 -34.12 7.67
N ARG A 142 5.04 -34.94 7.18
CA ARG A 142 5.27 -35.23 5.74
C ARG A 142 5.26 -36.73 5.46
N TRP A 143 6.03 -37.50 6.23
CA TRP A 143 6.03 -38.96 6.24
C TRP A 143 6.51 -39.49 7.60
N LYS A 144 6.24 -40.76 7.90
CA LYS A 144 6.69 -41.41 9.15
C LYS A 144 8.22 -41.33 9.30
N PRO A 145 8.77 -40.83 10.43
CA PRO A 145 10.22 -40.83 10.67
C PRO A 145 10.85 -42.22 10.46
N GLY A 146 12.01 -42.27 9.80
CA GLY A 146 12.69 -43.53 9.49
C GLY A 146 12.14 -44.31 8.29
N LEU A 147 11.11 -43.82 7.58
CA LEU A 147 10.58 -44.45 6.37
C LEU A 147 11.70 -44.70 5.34
N TYR A 148 11.78 -45.92 4.79
CA TYR A 148 12.84 -46.39 3.89
C TYR A 148 14.28 -46.27 4.44
N GLY A 149 14.47 -46.11 5.76
CA GLY A 149 15.77 -45.87 6.38
C GLY A 149 16.25 -44.42 6.31
N LEU A 150 15.39 -43.48 5.91
CA LEU A 150 15.71 -42.05 5.88
C LEU A 150 16.07 -41.50 7.27
N PRO A 151 16.90 -40.44 7.34
CA PRO A 151 17.07 -39.66 8.56
C PRO A 151 15.71 -39.26 9.16
N ARG A 152 15.58 -39.43 10.48
CA ARG A 152 14.32 -39.21 11.20
C ARG A 152 13.94 -37.72 11.28
N ARG A 153 14.94 -36.83 11.29
CA ARG A 153 14.80 -35.37 11.39
C ARG A 153 14.78 -34.68 10.02
N ASN A 154 14.06 -33.55 9.92
CA ASN A 154 14.05 -32.63 8.77
C ASN A 154 13.35 -31.31 9.14
N GLY A 155 13.74 -30.18 8.55
CA GLY A 155 13.09 -28.88 8.82
C GLY A 155 11.77 -28.76 8.07
N LYS A 156 10.66 -28.51 8.78
CA LYS A 156 9.29 -28.56 8.22
C LYS A 156 8.51 -27.29 8.51
N LEU A 157 7.78 -26.77 7.53
CA LEU A 157 6.84 -25.67 7.76
C LEU A 157 5.70 -26.12 8.68
N LYS A 158 5.32 -25.26 9.62
CA LYS A 158 4.19 -25.46 10.55
C LYS A 158 2.90 -25.83 9.80
N GLN A 159 2.56 -25.11 8.73
CA GLN A 159 1.35 -25.36 7.94
C GLN A 159 1.59 -25.16 6.43
N ILE A 160 0.97 -26.00 5.60
CA ILE A 160 1.00 -25.91 4.11
C ILE A 160 -0.40 -26.00 3.47
N ASN A 161 -1.44 -26.08 4.31
CA ASN A 161 -2.85 -26.27 3.92
C ASN A 161 -3.72 -25.00 4.06
N LYS A 162 -3.10 -23.85 4.34
CA LYS A 162 -3.73 -22.53 4.35
C LYS A 162 -3.52 -21.82 3.01
N PHE A 163 -4.49 -20.99 2.64
CA PHE A 163 -4.44 -20.05 1.52
C PHE A 163 -5.69 -19.15 1.51
N ASP A 164 -5.55 -17.82 1.46
CA ASP A 164 -6.68 -16.90 1.23
C ASP A 164 -7.09 -16.86 -0.26
N ALA A 165 -7.64 -17.98 -0.73
CA ALA A 165 -8.04 -18.13 -2.13
C ALA A 165 -8.97 -17.01 -2.66
N PRO A 166 -9.97 -16.51 -1.90
CA PRO A 166 -10.78 -15.37 -2.33
C PRO A 166 -9.98 -14.09 -2.57
N PHE A 167 -9.00 -13.75 -1.72
CA PHE A 167 -8.16 -12.57 -1.90
C PHE A 167 -7.37 -12.61 -3.22
N PHE A 168 -6.79 -13.77 -3.54
CA PHE A 168 -6.03 -13.99 -4.77
C PHE A 168 -6.89 -14.28 -6.00
N GLY A 169 -8.22 -14.11 -5.90
CA GLY A 169 -9.17 -14.35 -7.00
C GLY A 169 -9.26 -15.82 -7.45
N VAL A 170 -8.84 -16.77 -6.62
CA VAL A 170 -8.74 -18.19 -6.97
C VAL A 170 -10.02 -18.93 -6.56
N HIS A 171 -10.72 -19.49 -7.56
CA HIS A 171 -11.89 -20.33 -7.31
C HIS A 171 -11.50 -21.61 -6.52
N PRO A 172 -12.27 -22.06 -5.50
CA PRO A 172 -11.86 -23.14 -4.59
C PRO A 172 -11.39 -24.43 -5.28
N LYS A 173 -12.05 -24.86 -6.36
CA LYS A 173 -11.62 -26.04 -7.14
C LYS A 173 -10.19 -25.93 -7.70
N GLN A 174 -9.74 -24.73 -8.06
CA GLN A 174 -8.36 -24.47 -8.49
C GLN A 174 -7.41 -24.43 -7.28
N ALA A 175 -7.81 -23.79 -6.17
CA ALA A 175 -6.99 -23.70 -4.96
C ALA A 175 -6.62 -25.08 -4.36
N HIS A 176 -7.53 -26.06 -4.46
CA HIS A 176 -7.26 -27.45 -4.07
C HIS A 176 -6.23 -28.18 -4.95
N THR A 177 -6.01 -27.71 -6.18
CA THR A 177 -5.10 -28.30 -7.18
C THR A 177 -3.92 -27.38 -7.55
N MET A 178 -3.69 -26.34 -6.74
CA MET A 178 -2.46 -25.55 -6.77
C MET A 178 -1.39 -26.20 -5.90
N ASP A 179 -0.13 -26.13 -6.34
CA ASP A 179 1.02 -26.53 -5.54
C ASP A 179 1.03 -25.68 -4.25
N PRO A 180 1.14 -26.28 -3.05
CA PRO A 180 1.23 -25.53 -1.81
C PRO A 180 2.35 -24.48 -1.82
N GLN A 181 3.46 -24.74 -2.53
CA GLN A 181 4.53 -23.77 -2.75
C GLN A 181 4.03 -22.47 -3.40
N LEU A 182 3.15 -22.56 -4.40
CA LEU A 182 2.60 -21.39 -5.10
C LEU A 182 1.59 -20.62 -4.23
N ARG A 183 0.81 -21.34 -3.41
CA ARG A 183 -0.11 -20.71 -2.46
C ARG A 183 0.65 -19.87 -1.41
N LEU A 184 1.71 -20.45 -0.85
CA LEU A 184 2.62 -19.75 0.07
C LEU A 184 3.30 -18.56 -0.61
N MET A 185 3.85 -18.76 -1.82
CA MET A 185 4.54 -17.69 -2.57
C MET A 185 3.64 -16.49 -2.86
N LEU A 186 2.34 -16.68 -3.14
CA LEU A 186 1.39 -15.58 -3.33
C LEU A 186 1.22 -14.73 -2.05
N GLU A 187 1.08 -15.39 -0.89
CA GLU A 187 0.94 -14.72 0.41
C GLU A 187 2.21 -13.96 0.82
N ILE A 188 3.36 -14.64 0.87
CA ILE A 188 4.60 -13.99 1.30
C ILE A 188 5.10 -12.92 0.32
N SER A 189 4.71 -12.99 -0.97
CA SER A 189 5.01 -11.91 -1.92
C SER A 189 4.18 -10.66 -1.65
N TYR A 190 2.92 -10.79 -1.21
CA TYR A 190 2.13 -9.64 -0.80
C TYR A 190 2.75 -9.01 0.45
N GLU A 191 3.10 -9.84 1.44
CA GLU A 191 3.76 -9.43 2.68
C GLU A 191 5.09 -8.72 2.42
N ALA A 192 5.97 -9.26 1.59
CA ALA A 192 7.27 -8.66 1.26
C ALA A 192 7.15 -7.29 0.54
N ILE A 193 6.01 -6.99 -0.10
CA ILE A 193 5.77 -5.67 -0.71
C ILE A 193 5.27 -4.67 0.35
N VAL A 194 4.32 -5.06 1.22
CA VAL A 194 3.81 -4.16 2.27
C VAL A 194 4.79 -3.93 3.42
N ASP A 195 5.66 -4.91 3.73
CA ASP A 195 6.76 -4.76 4.69
C ASP A 195 7.75 -3.66 4.28
N GLY A 196 8.00 -3.53 2.98
CA GLY A 196 8.76 -2.43 2.39
C GLY A 196 8.04 -1.07 2.38
N GLY A 197 6.83 -0.98 2.94
CA GLY A 197 6.00 0.23 2.99
C GLY A 197 5.37 0.61 1.66
N ILE A 198 5.17 -0.34 0.75
CA ILE A 198 4.63 -0.06 -0.59
C ILE A 198 3.26 -0.74 -0.73
N ASN A 199 2.25 0.04 -1.10
CA ASN A 199 0.93 -0.51 -1.43
C ASN A 199 1.00 -1.26 -2.78
N PRO A 200 0.72 -2.58 -2.85
CA PRO A 200 0.83 -3.35 -4.10
C PRO A 200 -0.05 -2.81 -5.23
N ALA A 201 -1.14 -2.09 -4.93
CA ALA A 201 -1.97 -1.45 -5.94
C ALA A 201 -1.21 -0.36 -6.74
N SER A 202 -0.23 0.31 -6.14
CA SER A 202 0.60 1.34 -6.80
C SER A 202 1.63 0.76 -7.77
N MET A 203 1.94 -0.54 -7.65
CA MET A 203 2.91 -1.23 -8.51
C MET A 203 2.25 -1.91 -9.73
N ARG A 204 0.91 -1.88 -9.84
CA ARG A 204 0.19 -2.51 -10.96
C ARG A 204 0.52 -1.85 -12.29
N GLY A 205 0.66 -2.65 -13.35
CA GLY A 205 1.08 -2.22 -14.67
C GLY A 205 2.58 -1.96 -14.83
N SER A 206 3.35 -1.92 -13.74
CA SER A 206 4.77 -1.50 -13.75
C SER A 206 5.71 -2.53 -14.39
N LYS A 207 6.92 -2.08 -14.74
CA LYS A 207 8.06 -2.93 -15.14
C LYS A 207 8.71 -3.62 -13.93
N THR A 208 7.90 -4.26 -13.09
CA THR A 208 8.40 -5.10 -12.00
C THR A 208 8.67 -6.50 -12.53
N GLY A 209 9.85 -7.05 -12.27
CA GLY A 209 10.20 -8.44 -12.61
C GLY A 209 9.79 -9.44 -11.52
N VAL A 210 9.69 -10.72 -11.87
CA VAL A 210 9.43 -11.82 -10.94
C VAL A 210 10.40 -12.98 -11.22
N TYR A 211 11.23 -13.33 -10.23
CA TYR A 211 12.29 -14.33 -10.37
C TYR A 211 12.22 -15.34 -9.22
N ILE A 212 11.88 -16.59 -9.49
CA ILE A 212 11.61 -17.60 -8.44
C ILE A 212 12.56 -18.79 -8.57
N GLY A 213 13.40 -19.03 -7.55
CA GLY A 213 14.22 -20.22 -7.44
C GLY A 213 13.42 -21.43 -6.94
N VAL A 214 13.25 -22.46 -7.77
CA VAL A 214 12.44 -23.64 -7.47
C VAL A 214 12.85 -24.86 -8.31
N SER A 215 13.23 -25.96 -7.65
CA SER A 215 13.65 -27.21 -8.31
C SER A 215 12.53 -28.27 -8.37
N GLY A 216 11.70 -28.36 -7.33
CA GLY A 216 10.63 -29.37 -7.23
C GLY A 216 9.21 -28.83 -7.47
N SER A 217 8.34 -29.64 -8.09
CA SER A 217 6.88 -29.53 -7.94
C SER A 217 6.28 -30.93 -7.78
N GLU A 218 6.47 -31.48 -6.58
CA GLU A 218 6.01 -32.83 -6.22
C GLU A 218 4.47 -32.90 -6.14
N ALA A 219 3.80 -31.76 -5.92
CA ALA A 219 2.34 -31.66 -5.99
C ALA A 219 1.82 -31.78 -7.43
N GLY A 220 2.55 -31.27 -8.43
CA GLY A 220 2.18 -31.43 -9.83
C GLY A 220 2.15 -32.90 -10.26
N GLU A 221 3.17 -33.67 -9.87
CA GLU A 221 3.25 -35.12 -10.05
C GLU A 221 2.10 -35.86 -9.34
N ALA A 222 1.77 -35.46 -8.10
CA ALA A 222 0.66 -36.04 -7.36
C ALA A 222 -0.71 -35.80 -8.03
N PHE A 223 -0.97 -34.57 -8.52
CA PHE A 223 -2.23 -34.20 -9.19
C PHE A 223 -2.33 -34.64 -10.66
N SER A 224 -1.25 -35.16 -11.26
CA SER A 224 -1.25 -35.73 -12.61
C SER A 224 -1.09 -37.25 -12.64
N ARG A 225 -1.11 -37.92 -11.48
CA ARG A 225 -0.89 -39.38 -11.36
C ARG A 225 -1.99 -40.21 -12.04
N ASP A 226 -3.21 -39.70 -12.09
CA ASP A 226 -4.39 -40.41 -12.58
C ASP A 226 -4.96 -39.75 -13.85
N PRO A 227 -4.90 -40.39 -15.03
CA PRO A 227 -5.39 -39.81 -16.27
C PRO A 227 -6.91 -39.62 -16.35
N GLU A 228 -7.71 -40.32 -15.53
CA GLU A 228 -9.17 -40.24 -15.56
C GLU A 228 -9.70 -39.24 -14.52
N GLU A 229 -9.05 -39.11 -13.36
CA GLU A 229 -9.44 -38.14 -12.32
C GLU A 229 -8.78 -36.75 -12.46
N LEU A 230 -7.71 -36.58 -13.25
CA LEU A 230 -6.98 -35.30 -13.30
C LEU A 230 -7.81 -34.14 -13.84
N LEU A 231 -7.54 -32.95 -13.28
CA LEU A 231 -8.27 -31.72 -13.57
C LEU A 231 -7.33 -30.75 -14.25
N GLY A 232 -7.56 -30.40 -15.53
CA GLY A 232 -6.60 -29.67 -16.36
C GLY A 232 -6.08 -28.34 -15.80
N TYR A 233 -6.81 -27.69 -14.88
CA TYR A 233 -6.34 -26.48 -14.19
C TYR A 233 -5.23 -26.74 -13.14
N SER A 234 -4.93 -28.00 -12.77
CA SER A 234 -3.73 -28.34 -11.98
C SER A 234 -2.44 -27.90 -12.71
N MET A 235 -2.41 -27.95 -14.04
CA MET A 235 -1.32 -27.41 -14.87
C MET A 235 -1.07 -25.92 -14.55
N THR A 236 -2.14 -25.11 -14.46
CA THR A 236 -2.07 -23.69 -14.08
C THR A 236 -1.80 -23.43 -12.59
N GLY A 237 -1.75 -24.50 -11.78
CA GLY A 237 -1.44 -24.47 -10.36
C GLY A 237 -0.08 -25.06 -9.96
N CYS A 238 0.54 -25.87 -10.82
CA CYS A 238 1.76 -26.64 -10.48
C CYS A 238 2.87 -26.62 -11.55
N GLN A 239 2.61 -26.25 -12.81
CA GLN A 239 3.67 -26.16 -13.81
C GLN A 239 4.75 -25.16 -13.34
N ARG A 240 6.05 -25.48 -13.45
CA ARG A 240 7.12 -24.69 -12.80
C ARG A 240 7.14 -23.22 -13.21
N ALA A 241 6.82 -22.89 -14.46
CA ALA A 241 6.66 -21.49 -14.89
C ALA A 241 5.57 -20.71 -14.11
N MET A 242 4.54 -21.38 -13.59
CA MET A 242 3.46 -20.75 -12.82
C MET A 242 3.94 -20.18 -11.48
N PHE A 243 5.06 -20.65 -10.92
CA PHE A 243 5.62 -20.07 -9.70
C PHE A 243 5.96 -18.59 -9.85
N ALA A 244 6.42 -18.16 -11.03
CA ALA A 244 6.57 -16.75 -11.37
C ALA A 244 5.29 -16.17 -12.02
N ASN A 245 4.76 -16.84 -13.04
CA ASN A 245 3.71 -16.26 -13.89
C ASN A 245 2.40 -16.00 -13.13
N ARG A 246 2.05 -16.78 -12.11
CA ARG A 246 0.83 -16.55 -11.30
C ARG A 246 0.99 -15.40 -10.30
N LEU A 247 2.22 -15.10 -9.86
CA LEU A 247 2.53 -13.89 -9.10
C LEU A 247 2.43 -12.68 -10.03
N SER A 248 3.11 -12.70 -11.19
CA SER A 248 3.02 -11.62 -12.19
C SER A 248 1.58 -11.32 -12.62
N TYR A 249 0.76 -12.36 -12.81
CA TYR A 249 -0.67 -12.23 -13.14
C TYR A 249 -1.48 -11.54 -12.03
N PHE A 250 -1.28 -11.92 -10.76
CA PHE A 250 -2.04 -11.35 -9.65
C PHE A 250 -1.63 -9.89 -9.38
N PHE A 251 -0.32 -9.64 -9.28
CA PHE A 251 0.24 -8.33 -8.98
C PHE A 251 0.29 -7.37 -10.16
N ASP A 252 0.00 -7.84 -11.39
CA ASP A 252 -0.02 -7.02 -12.62
C ASP A 252 1.37 -6.45 -12.96
N PHE A 253 2.36 -7.35 -12.96
CA PHE A 253 3.77 -7.03 -13.15
C PHE A 253 4.21 -7.39 -14.57
N ASN A 254 4.60 -6.37 -15.34
CA ASN A 254 4.90 -6.46 -16.78
C ASN A 254 6.41 -6.59 -17.10
N GLY A 255 7.25 -6.82 -16.10
CA GLY A 255 8.66 -7.21 -16.31
C GLY A 255 8.82 -8.71 -16.63
N PRO A 256 10.05 -9.22 -16.72
CA PRO A 256 10.32 -10.64 -16.93
C PRO A 256 9.75 -11.51 -15.81
N SER A 257 9.17 -12.65 -16.15
CA SER A 257 8.59 -13.61 -15.19
C SER A 257 9.23 -14.98 -15.40
N THR A 258 10.06 -15.42 -14.45
CA THR A 258 10.98 -16.56 -14.65
C THR A 258 11.04 -17.47 -13.43
N ALA A 259 10.89 -18.77 -13.64
CA ALA A 259 11.25 -19.81 -12.67
C ALA A 259 12.64 -20.37 -13.00
N ILE A 260 13.50 -20.52 -12.00
CA ILE A 260 14.93 -20.82 -12.12
C ILE A 260 15.25 -22.08 -11.32
N ASP A 261 15.99 -23.01 -11.93
CA ASP A 261 16.48 -24.24 -11.28
C ASP A 261 17.99 -24.41 -11.56
N THR A 262 18.80 -24.16 -10.53
CA THR A 262 20.21 -24.54 -10.43
C THR A 262 20.47 -25.36 -9.16
N ALA A 263 19.49 -26.18 -8.77
CA ALA A 263 19.44 -26.84 -7.48
C ALA A 263 19.61 -25.83 -6.32
N CYS A 264 20.55 -26.04 -5.40
CA CYS A 264 20.62 -25.30 -4.13
C CYS A 264 20.85 -23.79 -4.27
N SER A 265 21.46 -23.32 -5.37
CA SER A 265 21.73 -21.90 -5.61
C SER A 265 20.56 -21.11 -6.23
N SER A 266 19.46 -21.79 -6.60
CA SER A 266 18.39 -21.23 -7.45
C SER A 266 17.84 -19.87 -6.98
N SER A 267 17.56 -19.69 -5.68
CA SER A 267 16.98 -18.44 -5.18
C SER A 267 17.98 -17.30 -5.02
N LEU A 268 19.28 -17.59 -4.87
CA LEU A 268 20.32 -16.56 -4.92
C LEU A 268 20.62 -16.16 -6.38
N LEU A 269 20.56 -17.11 -7.31
CA LEU A 269 20.63 -16.84 -8.75
C LEU A 269 19.42 -16.02 -9.24
N ALA A 270 18.24 -16.24 -8.65
CA ALA A 270 17.06 -15.41 -8.88
C ALA A 270 17.29 -13.96 -8.42
N LEU A 271 17.95 -13.75 -7.26
CA LEU A 271 18.32 -12.42 -6.77
C LEU A 271 19.34 -11.75 -7.68
N GLU A 272 20.35 -12.48 -8.14
CA GLU A 272 21.41 -11.98 -9.03
C GLU A 272 20.87 -11.58 -10.42
N ASN A 273 20.00 -12.40 -11.01
CA ASN A 273 19.26 -12.04 -12.23
C ASN A 273 18.37 -10.81 -12.04
N ALA A 274 17.67 -10.71 -10.91
CA ALA A 274 16.82 -9.56 -10.59
C ALA A 274 17.61 -8.26 -10.38
N PHE A 275 18.73 -8.34 -9.65
CA PHE A 275 19.69 -7.24 -9.48
C PHE A 275 20.21 -6.76 -10.85
N ASN A 276 20.65 -7.68 -11.70
CA ASN A 276 21.12 -7.33 -13.05
C ASN A 276 20.00 -6.76 -13.93
N ALA A 277 18.75 -7.24 -13.83
CA ALA A 277 17.63 -6.68 -14.58
C ALA A 277 17.28 -5.23 -14.16
N ILE A 278 17.37 -4.91 -12.86
CA ILE A 278 17.20 -3.53 -12.38
C ILE A 278 18.40 -2.67 -12.79
N ARG A 279 19.63 -3.19 -12.64
CA ARG A 279 20.91 -2.51 -12.95
C ARG A 279 20.99 -2.08 -14.42
N HIS A 280 20.52 -2.92 -15.34
CA HIS A 280 20.52 -2.62 -16.78
C HIS A 280 19.22 -1.96 -17.28
N GLY A 281 18.32 -1.54 -16.37
CA GLY A 281 17.11 -0.79 -16.73
C GLY A 281 16.01 -1.62 -17.42
N HIS A 282 16.09 -2.95 -17.38
CA HIS A 282 15.00 -3.83 -17.83
C HIS A 282 13.81 -3.79 -16.87
N CYS A 283 14.09 -3.61 -15.57
CA CYS A 283 13.11 -3.46 -14.50
C CYS A 283 13.36 -2.20 -13.67
N ASP A 284 12.32 -1.70 -13.00
CA ASP A 284 12.43 -0.64 -11.98
C ASP A 284 12.40 -1.23 -10.56
N ALA A 285 11.72 -2.37 -10.38
CA ALA A 285 11.71 -3.21 -9.18
C ALA A 285 11.68 -4.70 -9.56
N ALA A 286 11.91 -5.60 -8.60
CA ALA A 286 11.80 -7.03 -8.82
C ALA A 286 11.40 -7.78 -7.55
N LEU A 287 10.42 -8.67 -7.68
CA LEU A 287 10.03 -9.65 -6.68
C LEU A 287 10.85 -10.92 -6.87
N VAL A 288 11.66 -11.26 -5.86
CA VAL A 288 12.56 -12.42 -5.89
C VAL A 288 12.04 -13.46 -4.90
N GLY A 289 11.92 -14.71 -5.31
CA GLY A 289 11.40 -15.79 -4.48
C GLY A 289 12.29 -17.03 -4.44
N GLY A 290 12.11 -17.84 -3.41
CA GLY A 290 12.79 -19.12 -3.24
C GLY A 290 11.91 -20.07 -2.43
N VAL A 291 11.58 -21.24 -2.99
CA VAL A 291 10.63 -22.16 -2.35
C VAL A 291 11.03 -23.63 -2.50
N ASN A 292 10.84 -24.40 -1.43
CA ASN A 292 11.05 -25.85 -1.36
C ASN A 292 10.06 -26.49 -0.36
N LEU A 293 9.43 -27.60 -0.76
CA LEU A 293 8.65 -28.47 0.13
C LEU A 293 9.10 -29.94 0.02
N LEU A 294 8.87 -30.71 1.09
CA LEU A 294 9.29 -32.10 1.23
C LEU A 294 8.06 -33.02 1.21
N LEU A 295 7.46 -33.25 0.04
CA LEU A 295 6.21 -33.99 -0.09
C LEU A 295 6.43 -35.47 -0.47
N LYS A 296 7.47 -35.77 -1.26
CA LYS A 296 7.75 -37.12 -1.79
C LYS A 296 8.99 -37.74 -1.14
N PRO A 297 8.86 -38.82 -0.34
CA PRO A 297 10.02 -39.42 0.34
C PRO A 297 11.06 -40.00 -0.63
N ASN A 298 10.66 -40.39 -1.85
CA ASN A 298 11.54 -40.89 -2.90
C ASN A 298 12.65 -39.88 -3.28
N THR A 299 12.39 -38.57 -3.13
CA THR A 299 13.38 -37.52 -3.38
C THR A 299 14.46 -37.53 -2.30
N SER A 300 14.06 -37.69 -1.02
CA SER A 300 15.00 -37.88 0.08
C SER A 300 15.80 -39.18 -0.04
N VAL A 301 15.19 -40.26 -0.56
CA VAL A 301 15.89 -41.55 -0.78
C VAL A 301 16.99 -41.42 -1.84
N GLN A 302 16.82 -40.56 -2.84
CA GLN A 302 17.87 -40.28 -3.84
C GLN A 302 19.06 -39.56 -3.20
N PHE A 303 18.85 -38.46 -2.45
CA PHE A 303 19.93 -37.76 -1.74
C PHE A 303 20.63 -38.65 -0.69
N MET A 304 19.90 -39.52 -0.01
CA MET A 304 20.47 -40.52 0.90
C MET A 304 21.39 -41.51 0.15
N LYS A 305 20.96 -42.01 -1.03
CA LYS A 305 21.78 -42.92 -1.85
C LYS A 305 22.95 -42.24 -2.55
N LEU A 306 22.93 -40.91 -2.69
CA LEU A 306 24.10 -40.11 -3.08
C LEU A 306 25.08 -39.83 -1.92
N GLY A 307 24.78 -40.29 -0.70
CA GLY A 307 25.61 -40.06 0.48
C GLY A 307 25.62 -38.60 0.97
N MET A 308 24.65 -37.79 0.54
CA MET A 308 24.61 -36.35 0.83
C MET A 308 23.90 -36.01 2.15
N LEU A 309 23.02 -36.89 2.65
CA LEU A 309 22.24 -36.65 3.86
C LEU A 309 22.96 -37.15 5.12
N SER A 310 23.07 -36.29 6.12
CA SER A 310 23.56 -36.65 7.46
C SER A 310 22.62 -37.72 8.06
N PRO A 311 23.11 -38.88 8.53
CA PRO A 311 22.28 -39.91 9.17
C PRO A 311 21.47 -39.39 10.38
N ASN A 312 22.05 -38.44 11.12
CA ASN A 312 21.41 -37.78 12.27
C ASN A 312 20.33 -36.75 11.88
N GLY A 313 20.25 -36.38 10.60
CA GLY A 313 19.46 -35.25 10.11
C GLY A 313 19.85 -33.89 10.73
N THR A 314 21.14 -33.51 10.69
CA THR A 314 21.65 -32.23 11.23
C THR A 314 22.76 -31.66 10.34
N CYS A 315 22.71 -30.36 10.00
CA CYS A 315 23.79 -29.69 9.26
C CYS A 315 24.87 -29.16 10.22
N LYS A 316 25.79 -30.02 10.65
CA LYS A 316 26.89 -29.72 11.60
C LYS A 316 27.96 -28.84 10.95
N SER A 317 27.62 -27.57 10.73
CA SER A 317 28.35 -26.66 9.85
C SER A 317 29.72 -26.32 10.43
N PHE A 318 30.78 -26.52 9.64
CA PHE A 318 32.19 -26.30 10.04
C PHE A 318 32.72 -27.18 11.20
N ASP A 319 31.91 -28.10 11.72
CA ASP A 319 32.29 -29.01 12.80
C ASP A 319 33.00 -30.26 12.24
N SER A 320 33.97 -30.79 12.99
CA SER A 320 34.73 -32.00 12.67
C SER A 320 33.87 -33.27 12.46
N SER A 321 32.65 -33.28 13.01
CA SER A 321 31.68 -34.36 12.90
C SER A 321 30.71 -34.22 11.72
N GLY A 322 30.92 -33.24 10.82
CA GLY A 322 30.11 -33.03 9.62
C GLY A 322 30.06 -34.26 8.69
N ASP A 323 28.89 -34.88 8.58
CA ASP A 323 28.63 -36.15 7.88
C ASP A 323 27.53 -36.03 6.81
N GLY A 324 27.11 -34.82 6.46
CA GLY A 324 26.09 -34.55 5.43
C GLY A 324 25.12 -33.44 5.84
N TYR A 325 24.17 -33.13 4.97
CA TYR A 325 23.15 -32.10 5.23
C TYR A 325 21.81 -32.70 5.70
N CYS A 326 20.95 -31.87 6.29
CA CYS A 326 19.57 -32.21 6.60
C CYS A 326 18.61 -31.51 5.62
N ARG A 327 17.69 -32.24 4.98
CA ARG A 327 16.70 -31.62 4.08
C ARG A 327 15.71 -30.76 4.88
N SER A 328 15.38 -29.60 4.35
CA SER A 328 14.36 -28.71 4.93
C SER A 328 13.44 -28.07 3.90
N GLU A 329 12.38 -27.47 4.41
CA GLU A 329 11.44 -26.64 3.69
C GLU A 329 11.69 -25.15 3.94
N ALA A 330 11.36 -24.31 2.97
CA ALA A 330 11.24 -22.86 3.17
C ALA A 330 10.41 -22.26 2.03
N ALA A 331 9.78 -21.11 2.28
CA ALA A 331 9.31 -20.18 1.27
C ALA A 331 9.76 -18.78 1.69
N VAL A 332 10.52 -18.07 0.86
CA VAL A 332 10.98 -16.70 1.14
C VAL A 332 10.77 -15.83 -0.09
N ALA A 333 10.31 -14.59 0.11
CA ALA A 333 10.15 -13.57 -0.90
C ALA A 333 10.84 -12.26 -0.47
N VAL A 334 11.44 -11.57 -1.43
CA VAL A 334 12.19 -10.32 -1.27
C VAL A 334 11.74 -9.34 -2.34
N LEU A 335 11.47 -8.10 -1.96
CA LEU A 335 11.30 -6.99 -2.90
C LEU A 335 12.64 -6.25 -3.06
N LEU A 336 13.21 -6.31 -4.26
CA LEU A 336 14.27 -5.41 -4.70
C LEU A 336 13.67 -4.19 -5.39
N THR A 337 14.19 -3.00 -5.11
CA THR A 337 13.87 -1.77 -5.84
C THR A 337 15.14 -0.96 -6.14
N ARG A 338 15.03 0.06 -6.99
CA ARG A 338 15.98 1.18 -6.96
C ARG A 338 15.73 2.07 -5.75
N ARG A 339 16.78 2.71 -5.22
CA ARG A 339 16.77 3.49 -3.97
C ARG A 339 15.71 4.60 -3.92
N SER A 340 15.39 5.25 -5.04
CA SER A 340 14.36 6.30 -5.10
C SER A 340 12.93 5.80 -4.88
N MET A 341 12.67 4.52 -5.12
CA MET A 341 11.36 3.88 -4.92
C MET A 341 11.19 3.30 -3.51
N ALA A 342 12.27 3.15 -2.75
CA ALA A 342 12.28 2.45 -1.48
C ALA A 342 11.80 3.34 -0.32
N ARG A 343 10.82 2.88 0.48
CA ARG A 343 10.46 3.52 1.76
C ARG A 343 11.30 2.98 2.92
N ARG A 344 11.50 1.66 2.95
CA ARG A 344 12.43 0.94 3.83
C ARG A 344 13.65 0.46 3.02
N VAL A 345 14.82 0.34 3.65
CA VAL A 345 16.01 -0.34 3.09
C VAL A 345 16.70 -1.17 4.16
N TYR A 346 16.70 -2.49 3.98
CA TYR A 346 17.39 -3.46 4.85
C TYR A 346 18.87 -3.63 4.52
N ALA A 347 19.22 -3.46 3.24
CA ALA A 347 20.60 -3.48 2.74
C ALA A 347 20.64 -2.95 1.30
N THR A 348 21.80 -2.44 0.88
CA THR A 348 22.12 -2.15 -0.53
C THR A 348 22.89 -3.34 -1.12
N VAL A 349 22.46 -3.85 -2.27
CA VAL A 349 23.20 -4.86 -3.03
C VAL A 349 24.32 -4.17 -3.80
N LEU A 350 25.58 -4.40 -3.39
CA LEU A 350 26.74 -3.74 -4.00
C LEU A 350 27.16 -4.41 -5.31
N ASN A 351 27.22 -5.74 -5.30
CA ASN A 351 27.41 -6.55 -6.50
C ASN A 351 26.84 -7.96 -6.24
N ALA A 352 26.45 -8.64 -7.30
CA ALA A 352 26.04 -10.03 -7.28
C ALA A 352 26.49 -10.69 -8.59
N GLY A 353 26.88 -11.95 -8.53
CA GLY A 353 27.26 -12.71 -9.72
C GLY A 353 27.31 -14.21 -9.49
N ASN A 354 27.41 -14.95 -10.59
CA ASN A 354 27.44 -16.40 -10.60
C ASN A 354 28.61 -16.96 -11.44
N ASN A 355 29.00 -18.21 -11.20
CA ASN A 355 29.82 -19.00 -12.11
C ASN A 355 29.48 -20.49 -12.04
N THR A 356 30.25 -21.34 -12.72
CA THR A 356 30.07 -22.79 -12.66
C THR A 356 31.42 -23.50 -12.53
N ASP A 357 31.50 -24.54 -11.70
CA ASP A 357 32.69 -25.31 -11.37
C ASP A 357 33.46 -25.89 -12.58
N GLY A 358 32.78 -26.10 -13.71
CA GLY A 358 33.36 -26.75 -14.89
C GLY A 358 33.62 -28.24 -14.70
N TYR A 359 34.60 -28.77 -15.42
CA TYR A 359 35.02 -30.17 -15.33
C TYR A 359 35.86 -30.42 -14.06
N LYS A 360 35.60 -31.56 -13.40
CA LYS A 360 36.24 -32.00 -12.16
C LYS A 360 36.49 -33.50 -12.23
N GLU A 361 37.72 -33.94 -11.98
CA GLU A 361 38.08 -35.37 -11.99
C GLU A 361 37.33 -36.16 -10.91
N GLN A 362 37.00 -35.50 -9.79
CA GLN A 362 36.25 -36.02 -8.65
C GLN A 362 34.75 -36.21 -8.94
N GLY A 363 34.27 -35.81 -10.13
CA GLY A 363 32.87 -35.89 -10.54
C GLY A 363 32.05 -34.62 -10.28
N VAL A 364 30.83 -34.59 -10.84
CA VAL A 364 29.99 -33.39 -10.89
C VAL A 364 29.57 -32.85 -9.51
N THR A 365 29.39 -33.74 -8.53
CA THR A 365 28.92 -33.41 -7.17
C THR A 365 30.01 -32.95 -6.19
N PHE A 366 31.28 -33.04 -6.57
CA PHE A 366 32.39 -32.52 -5.75
C PHE A 366 32.45 -30.99 -5.89
N PRO A 367 32.41 -30.17 -4.83
CA PRO A 367 32.46 -28.71 -4.96
C PRO A 367 33.88 -28.22 -5.25
N SER A 368 34.05 -27.29 -6.20
CA SER A 368 35.37 -26.69 -6.49
C SER A 368 35.60 -25.41 -5.69
N GLY A 369 36.33 -25.53 -4.57
CA GLY A 369 36.73 -24.38 -3.75
C GLY A 369 37.55 -23.34 -4.53
N GLU A 370 38.28 -23.76 -5.56
CA GLU A 370 39.05 -22.87 -6.44
C GLU A 370 38.15 -22.01 -7.34
N MET A 371 37.06 -22.59 -7.87
CA MET A 371 36.07 -21.87 -8.68
C MET A 371 35.20 -20.93 -7.83
N GLN A 372 34.87 -21.34 -6.61
CA GLN A 372 34.20 -20.50 -5.60
C GLN A 372 35.09 -19.31 -5.19
N GLN A 373 36.37 -19.56 -4.89
CA GLN A 373 37.37 -18.52 -4.63
C GLN A 373 37.50 -17.55 -5.81
N ARG A 374 37.49 -18.04 -7.06
CA ARG A 374 37.50 -17.19 -8.26
C ARG A 374 36.26 -16.30 -8.35
N LEU A 375 35.04 -16.84 -8.13
CA LEU A 375 33.79 -16.05 -8.13
C LEU A 375 33.84 -14.93 -7.11
N VAL A 376 34.10 -15.28 -5.85
CA VAL A 376 34.14 -14.31 -4.74
C VAL A 376 35.17 -13.23 -5.05
N ARG A 377 36.41 -13.59 -5.43
CA ARG A 377 37.45 -12.62 -5.75
C ARG A 377 37.06 -11.64 -6.87
N SER A 378 36.42 -12.12 -7.95
CA SER A 378 36.00 -11.23 -9.05
C SER A 378 35.00 -10.18 -8.60
N LEU A 379 33.99 -10.54 -7.80
CA LEU A 379 32.91 -9.62 -7.44
C LEU A 379 33.35 -8.48 -6.52
N TYR A 380 34.31 -8.73 -5.61
CA TYR A 380 34.92 -7.68 -4.78
C TYR A 380 35.85 -6.77 -5.60
N GLN A 381 36.55 -7.31 -6.60
CA GLN A 381 37.39 -6.53 -7.52
C GLN A 381 36.54 -5.62 -8.42
N GLU A 382 35.47 -6.14 -9.02
CA GLU A 382 34.51 -5.37 -9.83
C GLU A 382 33.80 -4.27 -9.03
N ALA A 383 33.46 -4.55 -7.77
CA ALA A 383 32.83 -3.59 -6.87
C ALA A 383 33.82 -2.58 -6.25
N ASN A 384 35.13 -2.77 -6.46
CA ASN A 384 36.21 -2.01 -5.82
C ASN A 384 36.10 -1.98 -4.28
N ILE A 385 35.84 -3.16 -3.68
CA ILE A 385 35.70 -3.35 -2.23
C ILE A 385 36.94 -4.07 -1.68
N SER A 386 37.57 -3.50 -0.65
CA SER A 386 38.71 -4.15 0.02
C SER A 386 38.22 -5.33 0.89
N PRO A 387 38.85 -6.53 0.84
CA PRO A 387 38.42 -7.70 1.61
C PRO A 387 38.33 -7.47 3.13
N GLU A 388 39.10 -6.53 3.66
CA GLU A 388 39.09 -6.14 5.09
C GLU A 388 37.79 -5.44 5.52
N GLN A 389 37.04 -4.86 4.57
CA GLN A 389 35.74 -4.19 4.85
C GLN A 389 34.62 -5.19 5.17
N VAL A 390 34.82 -6.48 4.88
CA VAL A 390 33.84 -7.54 5.18
C VAL A 390 33.85 -7.83 6.67
N GLU A 391 32.69 -7.76 7.30
CA GLU A 391 32.51 -8.20 8.69
C GLU A 391 32.16 -9.68 8.74
N TYR A 392 31.19 -10.09 7.93
CA TYR A 392 30.51 -11.38 8.02
C TYR A 392 30.39 -12.09 6.67
N ILE A 393 30.59 -13.41 6.67
CA ILE A 393 30.18 -14.28 5.56
C ILE A 393 29.13 -15.28 6.04
N GLU A 394 27.96 -15.24 5.40
CA GLU A 394 26.95 -16.30 5.49
C GLU A 394 27.29 -17.36 4.41
N ALA A 395 27.87 -18.47 4.85
CA ALA A 395 28.43 -19.49 3.97
C ALA A 395 27.36 -20.44 3.42
N HIS A 396 27.71 -21.23 2.40
CA HIS A 396 26.90 -22.36 1.98
C HIS A 396 26.89 -23.46 3.05
N GLY A 397 28.02 -23.71 3.74
CA GLY A 397 28.13 -24.36 5.05
C GLY A 397 27.09 -25.45 5.31
N THR A 398 27.29 -26.62 4.69
CA THR A 398 26.29 -27.71 4.65
C THR A 398 26.49 -28.77 5.72
N GLY A 399 27.57 -28.72 6.51
CA GLY A 399 27.94 -29.80 7.43
C GLY A 399 28.48 -31.04 6.70
N THR A 400 29.06 -30.82 5.52
CA THR A 400 29.57 -31.86 4.62
C THR A 400 31.09 -31.96 4.70
N LYS A 401 31.60 -33.17 4.99
CA LYS A 401 33.04 -33.43 5.17
C LYS A 401 33.94 -32.91 4.03
N VAL A 402 33.43 -32.87 2.80
CA VAL A 402 34.17 -32.37 1.62
C VAL A 402 33.84 -30.90 1.30
N GLY A 403 32.58 -30.49 1.44
CA GLY A 403 32.12 -29.17 1.00
C GLY A 403 32.58 -28.04 1.92
N ASP A 404 32.46 -28.22 3.24
CA ASP A 404 32.80 -27.19 4.21
C ASP A 404 34.31 -26.82 4.13
N PRO A 405 35.26 -27.78 3.98
CA PRO A 405 36.66 -27.43 3.72
C PRO A 405 36.95 -26.83 2.33
N GLN A 406 36.24 -27.21 1.28
CA GLN A 406 36.42 -26.58 -0.04
C GLN A 406 35.99 -25.11 -0.03
N GLU A 407 34.83 -24.83 0.56
CA GLU A 407 34.31 -23.47 0.66
C GLU A 407 35.17 -22.59 1.58
N VAL A 408 35.39 -23.00 2.83
CA VAL A 408 35.96 -22.08 3.84
C VAL A 408 37.44 -21.80 3.56
N ASN A 409 38.21 -22.76 3.04
CA ASN A 409 39.57 -22.47 2.59
C ASN A 409 39.58 -21.52 1.36
N GLY A 410 38.58 -21.61 0.46
CA GLY A 410 38.37 -20.64 -0.62
C GLY A 410 38.05 -19.22 -0.12
N ILE A 411 37.20 -19.10 0.91
CA ILE A 411 36.90 -17.83 1.61
C ILE A 411 38.17 -17.24 2.23
N VAL A 412 38.93 -18.04 2.98
CA VAL A 412 40.19 -17.65 3.64
C VAL A 412 41.20 -17.08 2.65
N ASN A 413 41.34 -17.70 1.47
CA ASN A 413 42.22 -17.27 0.38
C ASN A 413 41.79 -15.96 -0.31
N VAL A 414 40.62 -15.40 0.02
CA VAL A 414 40.21 -14.04 -0.39
C VAL A 414 40.36 -13.05 0.76
N PHE A 415 39.81 -13.35 1.94
CA PHE A 415 39.60 -12.34 3.00
C PHE A 415 40.65 -12.33 4.13
N CYS A 416 41.43 -13.39 4.32
CA CYS A 416 42.28 -13.56 5.51
C CYS A 416 43.78 -13.31 5.26
N ASN A 417 44.17 -12.86 4.07
CA ASN A 417 45.59 -12.67 3.69
C ASN A 417 46.27 -11.45 4.33
N SER A 418 45.50 -10.45 4.78
CA SER A 418 46.03 -9.17 5.31
C SER A 418 45.15 -8.57 6.40
N ARG A 419 44.34 -9.40 7.07
CA ARG A 419 43.31 -9.00 8.02
C ARG A 419 43.82 -9.07 9.47
N HIS A 420 43.49 -8.07 10.29
CA HIS A 420 43.90 -8.00 11.71
C HIS A 420 42.88 -8.58 12.69
N GLU A 421 41.58 -8.44 12.39
CA GLU A 421 40.47 -9.04 13.14
C GLU A 421 40.11 -10.43 12.56
N PRO A 422 39.47 -11.33 13.32
CA PRO A 422 38.86 -12.52 12.71
C PRO A 422 37.80 -12.13 11.68
N LEU A 423 37.64 -12.93 10.63
CA LEU A 423 36.43 -12.88 9.80
C LEU A 423 35.31 -13.64 10.52
N LEU A 424 34.13 -13.04 10.68
CA LEU A 424 32.98 -13.74 11.23
C LEU A 424 32.34 -14.62 10.15
N ILE A 425 32.02 -15.87 10.48
CA ILE A 425 31.36 -16.80 9.56
C ILE A 425 30.15 -17.47 10.24
N GLY A 426 29.13 -17.84 9.45
CA GLY A 426 28.07 -18.72 9.91
C GLY A 426 27.33 -19.42 8.77
N SER A 427 26.33 -20.22 9.14
CA SER A 427 25.40 -20.88 8.23
C SER A 427 24.08 -21.12 8.96
N THR A 428 23.05 -20.42 8.51
CA THR A 428 21.62 -20.57 8.87
C THR A 428 21.14 -22.02 8.76
N LYS A 429 21.82 -22.82 7.93
CA LYS A 429 21.46 -24.23 7.70
C LYS A 429 21.75 -25.11 8.92
N SER A 430 22.61 -24.67 9.86
CA SER A 430 22.73 -25.31 11.17
C SER A 430 21.45 -25.20 11.99
N ASN A 431 20.83 -24.02 12.03
CA ASN A 431 19.64 -23.72 12.83
C ASN A 431 18.36 -24.41 12.29
N MET A 432 18.20 -24.47 10.97
CA MET A 432 16.95 -24.90 10.34
C MET A 432 17.10 -26.00 9.27
N GLY A 433 18.28 -26.59 9.12
CA GLY A 433 18.61 -27.49 8.00
C GLY A 433 18.70 -26.76 6.65
N HIS A 434 18.92 -27.50 5.57
CA HIS A 434 19.14 -26.96 4.23
C HIS A 434 17.86 -26.97 3.38
N PRO A 435 17.26 -25.81 3.03
CA PRO A 435 16.03 -25.76 2.25
C PRO A 435 16.29 -25.71 0.73
N GLU A 436 17.35 -26.40 0.30
CA GLU A 436 17.71 -26.68 -1.10
C GLU A 436 17.59 -25.42 -2.00
N PRO A 437 16.69 -25.28 -3.01
CA PRO A 437 16.68 -24.12 -3.90
C PRO A 437 16.36 -22.80 -3.19
N ALA A 438 15.68 -22.84 -2.04
CA ALA A 438 15.35 -21.66 -1.23
C ALA A 438 16.52 -21.20 -0.34
N SER A 439 17.65 -21.93 -0.31
CA SER A 439 18.72 -21.71 0.67
C SER A 439 19.39 -20.34 0.62
N GLY A 440 19.49 -19.72 -0.57
CA GLY A 440 20.03 -18.38 -0.71
C GLY A 440 19.21 -17.30 0.01
N LEU A 441 17.88 -17.32 -0.18
CA LEU A 441 17.00 -16.33 0.45
C LEU A 441 16.69 -16.65 1.92
N ALA A 442 16.70 -17.92 2.34
CA ALA A 442 16.64 -18.27 3.76
C ALA A 442 17.87 -17.75 4.54
N ALA A 443 19.06 -17.90 3.96
CA ALA A 443 20.30 -17.33 4.46
C ALA A 443 20.27 -15.78 4.47
N LEU A 444 19.74 -15.16 3.40
CA LEU A 444 19.53 -13.71 3.35
C LEU A 444 18.57 -13.21 4.44
N ALA A 445 17.47 -13.92 4.71
CA ALA A 445 16.53 -13.55 5.77
C ALA A 445 17.21 -13.51 7.14
N LYS A 446 18.04 -14.52 7.46
CA LYS A 446 18.85 -14.54 8.69
C LYS A 446 19.83 -13.37 8.77
N VAL A 447 20.49 -13.04 7.66
CA VAL A 447 21.39 -11.87 7.57
C VAL A 447 20.64 -10.57 7.81
N VAL A 448 19.52 -10.34 7.11
CA VAL A 448 18.70 -9.12 7.22
C VAL A 448 18.17 -8.93 8.64
N LEU A 449 17.63 -9.98 9.26
CA LEU A 449 17.16 -9.93 10.65
C LEU A 449 18.31 -9.65 11.63
N SER A 450 19.48 -10.27 11.42
CA SER A 450 20.67 -10.00 12.23
C SER A 450 21.12 -8.53 12.16
N LEU A 451 21.01 -7.91 10.98
CA LEU A 451 21.34 -6.50 10.78
C LEU A 451 20.35 -5.55 11.46
N GLU A 452 19.03 -5.76 11.30
CA GLU A 452 18.00 -4.93 11.94
C GLU A 452 18.05 -4.99 13.47
N HIS A 453 18.29 -6.18 14.03
CA HIS A 453 18.43 -6.37 15.48
C HIS A 453 19.84 -6.06 16.00
N GLY A 454 20.79 -5.69 15.12
CA GLY A 454 22.16 -5.31 15.49
C GLY A 454 23.00 -6.45 16.09
N VAL A 455 22.59 -7.72 15.92
CA VAL A 455 23.24 -8.90 16.51
C VAL A 455 23.26 -10.05 15.50
N TRP A 456 24.42 -10.62 15.23
CA TRP A 456 24.56 -11.86 14.47
C TRP A 456 23.98 -13.04 15.25
N ALA A 457 22.90 -13.62 14.76
CA ALA A 457 22.32 -14.81 15.38
C ALA A 457 23.27 -16.03 15.26
N PRO A 458 23.36 -16.85 16.33
CA PRO A 458 24.35 -17.92 16.45
C PRO A 458 24.07 -19.13 15.56
N ASN A 459 25.14 -19.72 15.03
CA ASN A 459 25.19 -21.10 14.59
C ASN A 459 24.99 -22.05 15.78
N ILE A 460 24.35 -23.20 15.52
CA ILE A 460 24.27 -24.33 16.45
C ILE A 460 25.05 -25.53 15.91
N HIS A 461 25.29 -26.55 16.75
CA HIS A 461 26.04 -27.76 16.39
C HIS A 461 27.48 -27.51 15.91
N TYR A 462 28.18 -26.60 16.58
CA TYR A 462 29.61 -26.32 16.40
C TYR A 462 30.30 -26.50 17.76
N ASP A 463 30.83 -27.69 18.00
CA ASP A 463 31.45 -28.11 19.27
C ASP A 463 32.96 -28.29 19.11
N ASN A 464 33.41 -28.79 17.94
CA ASN A 464 34.80 -29.14 17.65
C ASN A 464 35.16 -28.66 16.23
N PRO A 465 36.09 -27.70 16.05
CA PRO A 465 36.43 -27.16 14.73
C PRO A 465 36.93 -28.24 13.77
N ASN A 466 36.46 -28.22 12.52
CA ASN A 466 36.97 -29.12 11.49
C ASN A 466 38.46 -28.82 11.20
N THR A 467 39.32 -29.80 11.46
CA THR A 467 40.78 -29.70 11.30
C THR A 467 41.25 -29.61 9.84
N ASP A 468 40.40 -29.97 8.88
CA ASP A 468 40.63 -29.73 7.44
C ASP A 468 40.46 -28.23 7.08
N ILE A 469 40.14 -27.37 8.05
CA ILE A 469 39.94 -25.92 7.93
C ILE A 469 40.82 -25.17 8.96
N PRO A 470 42.15 -25.03 8.73
CA PRO A 470 43.07 -24.48 9.73
C PRO A 470 42.70 -23.10 10.28
N ALA A 471 42.01 -22.27 9.47
CA ALA A 471 41.58 -20.94 9.87
C ALA A 471 40.59 -20.91 11.05
N LEU A 472 39.93 -22.04 11.37
CA LEU A 472 39.07 -22.19 12.55
C LEU A 472 39.86 -22.41 13.84
N THR A 473 41.08 -22.93 13.74
CA THR A 473 41.95 -23.24 14.90
C THR A 473 43.06 -22.21 15.10
N ASP A 474 43.51 -21.53 14.04
CA ASP A 474 44.47 -20.41 14.13
C ASP A 474 43.83 -19.03 14.37
N GLY A 475 42.49 -18.94 14.34
CA GLY A 475 41.73 -17.75 14.71
C GLY A 475 41.53 -16.71 13.58
N ARG A 476 41.99 -16.97 12.35
CA ARG A 476 41.69 -16.09 11.18
C ARG A 476 40.20 -16.03 10.86
N VAL A 477 39.44 -17.08 11.19
CA VAL A 477 37.98 -17.15 11.04
C VAL A 477 37.35 -17.53 12.38
N ARG A 478 36.30 -16.82 12.79
CA ARG A 478 35.49 -17.12 13.97
C ARG A 478 34.07 -17.49 13.55
N VAL A 479 33.66 -18.73 13.85
CA VAL A 479 32.24 -19.11 13.77
C VAL A 479 31.47 -18.31 14.81
N VAL A 480 30.35 -17.72 14.40
CA VAL A 480 29.42 -17.05 15.31
C VAL A 480 28.62 -18.13 16.05
N SER A 481 29.18 -18.73 17.10
CA SER A 481 28.51 -19.75 17.94
C SER A 481 27.76 -19.18 19.15
N GLU A 482 27.77 -17.85 19.30
CA GLU A 482 27.10 -17.08 20.34
C GLU A 482 26.57 -15.76 19.71
N PRO A 483 25.56 -15.08 20.30
CA PRO A 483 25.09 -13.81 19.77
C PRO A 483 26.17 -12.72 19.84
N LEU A 484 26.63 -12.22 18.69
CA LEU A 484 27.67 -11.19 18.60
C LEU A 484 27.13 -9.87 18.01
N PRO A 485 27.47 -8.69 18.57
CA PRO A 485 27.00 -7.42 18.03
C PRO A 485 27.54 -7.13 16.62
N VAL A 486 26.69 -6.59 15.77
CA VAL A 486 27.02 -6.13 14.41
C VAL A 486 27.86 -4.85 14.50
N LYS A 487 29.02 -4.83 13.82
CA LYS A 487 29.91 -3.65 13.73
C LYS A 487 29.54 -2.71 12.58
N GLY A 488 28.77 -3.19 11.59
CA GLY A 488 28.28 -2.41 10.44
C GLY A 488 29.14 -2.54 9.17
N GLY A 489 29.97 -3.58 9.07
CA GLY A 489 30.77 -3.86 7.88
C GLY A 489 29.98 -4.53 6.74
N ILE A 490 30.66 -4.81 5.64
CA ILE A 490 30.08 -5.46 4.46
C ILE A 490 29.80 -6.93 4.74
N VAL A 491 28.75 -7.48 4.13
CA VAL A 491 28.34 -8.88 4.28
C VAL A 491 28.43 -9.59 2.93
N GLY A 492 28.99 -10.80 2.91
CA GLY A 492 28.92 -11.69 1.75
C GLY A 492 28.00 -12.89 2.02
N ILE A 493 27.27 -13.34 1.00
CA ILE A 493 26.39 -14.51 1.08
C ILE A 493 26.74 -15.49 -0.04
N ASN A 494 26.97 -16.75 0.31
CA ASN A 494 27.26 -17.84 -0.64
C ASN A 494 26.03 -18.75 -0.83
N SER A 495 25.77 -19.16 -2.07
CA SER A 495 24.93 -20.34 -2.32
C SER A 495 25.38 -21.11 -3.55
N PHE A 496 25.67 -22.41 -3.35
CA PHE A 496 26.31 -23.28 -4.34
C PHE A 496 25.41 -24.50 -4.61
N GLY A 497 24.98 -24.68 -5.86
CA GLY A 497 24.17 -25.83 -6.27
C GLY A 497 25.02 -27.08 -6.42
N PHE A 498 24.52 -28.26 -6.01
CA PHE A 498 25.29 -29.52 -6.06
C PHE A 498 25.79 -29.92 -7.46
N GLY A 499 25.22 -29.36 -8.54
CA GLY A 499 25.72 -29.50 -9.91
C GLY A 499 26.94 -28.63 -10.23
N GLY A 500 27.45 -27.85 -9.27
CA GLY A 500 28.58 -26.93 -9.42
C GLY A 500 28.19 -25.50 -9.83
N SER A 501 26.93 -25.08 -9.71
CA SER A 501 26.48 -23.72 -10.06
C SER A 501 26.59 -22.80 -8.85
N ASN A 502 27.56 -21.88 -8.85
CA ASN A 502 27.91 -21.05 -7.69
C ASN A 502 27.34 -19.64 -7.82
N VAL A 503 26.84 -19.05 -6.73
CA VAL A 503 26.39 -17.66 -6.66
C VAL A 503 26.96 -16.99 -5.40
N HIS A 504 27.37 -15.74 -5.53
CA HIS A 504 27.76 -14.89 -4.40
C HIS A 504 27.13 -13.49 -4.50
N VAL A 505 26.74 -12.93 -3.36
CA VAL A 505 26.10 -11.62 -3.25
C VAL A 505 26.80 -10.80 -2.17
N ILE A 506 27.12 -9.54 -2.49
CA ILE A 506 27.77 -8.58 -1.58
C ILE A 506 26.74 -7.52 -1.16
N LEU A 507 26.56 -7.36 0.16
CA LEU A 507 25.61 -6.43 0.76
C LEU A 507 26.32 -5.38 1.62
N ARG A 508 25.84 -4.14 1.55
CA ARG A 508 26.10 -3.11 2.57
C ARG A 508 24.85 -3.02 3.46
N PRO A 509 24.98 -3.11 4.79
CA PRO A 509 23.91 -2.69 5.70
C PRO A 509 23.49 -1.24 5.42
N PRO A 510 22.31 -0.77 5.88
CA PRO A 510 22.08 0.66 6.03
C PRO A 510 23.23 1.28 6.83
N GLY A 511 23.64 2.50 6.47
CA GLY A 511 24.59 3.25 7.29
C GLY A 511 24.06 3.38 8.73
N PRO A 512 24.95 3.48 9.75
CA PRO A 512 24.53 3.55 11.15
C PRO A 512 23.46 4.64 11.30
N PRO A 513 22.33 4.38 11.99
CA PRO A 513 21.15 5.23 11.94
C PRO A 513 21.53 6.66 12.32
N GLY A 514 21.52 7.54 11.33
CA GLY A 514 21.97 8.93 11.48
C GLY A 514 21.19 9.57 12.62
N ILE A 515 21.94 10.01 13.65
CA ILE A 515 21.47 10.26 15.03
C ILE A 515 19.96 10.51 15.07
N PRO A 516 19.13 9.55 15.55
CA PRO A 516 17.69 9.75 15.60
C PRO A 516 17.44 11.03 16.39
N PRO A 517 16.77 12.05 15.82
CA PRO A 517 16.74 13.39 16.38
C PRO A 517 16.31 13.32 17.85
N GLY A 518 17.18 13.85 18.71
CA GLY A 518 17.53 13.23 19.99
C GLY A 518 16.33 12.77 20.81
N SER A 519 16.25 11.45 21.07
CA SER A 519 15.21 10.81 21.88
C SER A 519 13.81 11.35 21.56
N GLN A 520 13.34 11.13 20.33
CA GLN A 520 12.08 11.68 19.80
C GLN A 520 10.96 11.64 20.84
N GLU A 521 10.63 12.81 21.39
CA GLU A 521 9.47 12.99 22.24
C GLU A 521 8.23 12.51 21.49
N PRO A 522 7.23 11.90 22.16
CA PRO A 522 5.98 11.53 21.51
C PRO A 522 5.42 12.75 20.77
N PRO A 523 5.05 12.62 19.49
CA PRO A 523 4.93 13.77 18.60
C PRO A 523 3.98 14.81 19.21
N ALA A 524 4.50 16.01 19.47
CA ALA A 524 3.84 17.09 20.23
C ALA A 524 2.55 17.66 19.59
N VAL A 525 2.11 17.03 18.51
CA VAL A 525 0.91 17.27 17.71
C VAL A 525 0.39 15.88 17.36
N ALA A 526 -0.88 15.57 17.68
CA ALA A 526 -1.45 14.25 17.45
C ALA A 526 -1.34 13.78 15.98
N ARG A 527 -1.38 12.47 15.77
CA ARG A 527 -1.32 11.80 14.47
C ARG A 527 -2.47 10.82 14.32
N LEU A 528 -2.98 10.70 13.09
CA LEU A 528 -3.88 9.64 12.69
C LEU A 528 -3.07 8.47 12.12
N LEU A 529 -3.41 7.25 12.53
CA LEU A 529 -3.01 6.04 11.82
C LEU A 529 -4.25 5.31 11.28
N GLN A 530 -4.12 4.75 10.09
CA GLN A 530 -5.10 3.92 9.40
C GLN A 530 -4.54 2.53 9.16
N VAL A 531 -5.40 1.52 9.25
CA VAL A 531 -5.04 0.11 9.10
C VAL A 531 -6.16 -0.66 8.39
N CYS A 532 -5.81 -1.68 7.61
CA CYS A 532 -6.74 -2.54 6.88
C CYS A 532 -6.39 -4.02 7.07
N GLY A 533 -7.38 -4.90 6.95
CA GLY A 533 -7.18 -6.34 7.10
C GLY A 533 -8.21 -7.19 6.38
N ARG A 534 -7.86 -8.48 6.23
CA ARG A 534 -8.75 -9.53 5.72
C ARG A 534 -9.81 -9.93 6.74
N THR A 535 -9.49 -9.81 8.02
CA THR A 535 -10.34 -10.12 9.17
C THR A 535 -10.20 -9.04 10.25
N GLU A 536 -11.03 -9.09 11.28
CA GLU A 536 -10.99 -8.17 12.42
C GLU A 536 -9.71 -8.35 13.25
N GLU A 537 -9.27 -9.61 13.43
CA GLU A 537 -8.05 -9.97 14.16
C GLU A 537 -6.79 -9.42 13.46
N ALA A 538 -6.76 -9.42 12.12
CA ALA A 538 -5.65 -8.84 11.36
C ALA A 538 -5.52 -7.32 11.60
N VAL A 539 -6.65 -6.61 11.73
CA VAL A 539 -6.65 -5.19 12.12
C VAL A 539 -6.20 -5.04 13.58
N GLY A 540 -6.73 -5.86 14.50
CA GLY A 540 -6.36 -5.84 15.91
C GLY A 540 -4.86 -6.05 16.17
N VAL A 541 -4.21 -6.98 15.45
CA VAL A 541 -2.76 -7.21 15.54
C VAL A 541 -1.96 -5.99 15.07
N LEU A 542 -2.33 -5.37 13.94
CA LEU A 542 -1.68 -4.14 13.48
C LEU A 542 -1.81 -3.01 14.50
N VAL A 543 -3.01 -2.82 15.07
CA VAL A 543 -3.26 -1.79 16.09
C VAL A 543 -2.48 -2.04 17.39
N GLN A 544 -2.27 -3.30 17.78
CA GLN A 544 -1.44 -3.63 18.93
C GLN A 544 0.03 -3.27 18.69
N LYS A 545 0.61 -3.66 17.53
CA LYS A 545 1.98 -3.27 17.16
C LYS A 545 2.18 -1.75 17.06
N VAL A 546 1.11 -1.02 16.74
CA VAL A 546 1.07 0.45 16.70
C VAL A 546 1.12 1.09 18.07
N LYS A 547 0.50 0.48 19.10
CA LYS A 547 0.66 0.94 20.49
C LYS A 547 2.09 0.75 20.97
N GLU A 548 2.67 -0.42 20.68
CA GLU A 548 4.05 -0.80 21.01
C GLU A 548 5.08 0.12 20.31
N ASN A 549 4.79 0.58 19.09
CA ASN A 549 5.68 1.42 18.28
C ASN A 549 5.18 2.88 18.16
N SER A 550 4.43 3.37 19.14
CA SER A 550 3.72 4.66 19.07
C SER A 550 4.61 5.91 18.98
N THR A 551 5.91 5.81 19.27
CA THR A 551 6.91 6.89 19.04
C THR A 551 7.70 6.72 17.74
N ASN A 552 7.59 5.59 17.04
CA ASN A 552 8.35 5.30 15.83
C ASN A 552 7.67 5.91 14.58
N ALA A 553 7.92 7.20 14.33
CA ALA A 553 7.32 7.93 13.22
C ALA A 553 7.53 7.26 11.84
N SER A 554 8.67 6.59 11.63
CA SER A 554 8.95 5.86 10.39
C SER A 554 8.02 4.65 10.22
N PHE A 555 7.87 3.82 11.25
CA PHE A 555 6.96 2.67 11.25
C PHE A 555 5.50 3.08 11.02
N LEU A 556 5.05 4.13 11.70
CA LEU A 556 3.70 4.67 11.52
C LEU A 556 3.48 5.23 10.10
N GLY A 557 4.50 5.83 9.49
CA GLY A 557 4.46 6.23 8.08
C GLY A 557 4.31 5.04 7.12
N LEU A 558 5.13 3.99 7.29
CA LEU A 558 5.07 2.78 6.46
C LEU A 558 3.69 2.08 6.54
N LEU A 559 3.07 2.04 7.73
CA LEU A 559 1.72 1.48 7.91
C LEU A 559 0.63 2.30 7.23
N ASN A 560 0.69 3.64 7.29
CA ASN A 560 -0.26 4.49 6.58
C ASN A 560 -0.13 4.31 5.05
N ASP A 561 1.09 4.31 4.51
CA ASP A 561 1.35 4.13 3.07
C ASP A 561 0.72 2.84 2.49
N VAL A 562 0.60 1.76 3.29
CA VAL A 562 0.00 0.48 2.86
C VAL A 562 -1.49 0.32 3.22
N SER A 563 -2.06 1.22 4.01
CA SER A 563 -3.47 1.17 4.45
C SER A 563 -4.49 1.40 3.33
N GLY A 564 -4.06 2.02 2.21
CA GLY A 564 -4.87 2.33 1.03
C GLY A 564 -5.32 1.12 0.19
N ALA A 565 -5.51 -0.05 0.78
CA ALA A 565 -6.02 -1.23 0.09
C ALA A 565 -7.53 -1.10 -0.22
N PRO A 566 -8.01 -1.55 -1.40
CA PRO A 566 -9.43 -1.51 -1.75
C PRO A 566 -10.31 -2.32 -0.78
N THR A 567 -11.49 -1.81 -0.43
CA THR A 567 -12.43 -2.48 0.51
C THR A 567 -12.94 -3.83 0.01
N ALA A 568 -12.96 -4.06 -1.31
CA ALA A 568 -13.23 -5.38 -1.91
C ALA A 568 -12.16 -6.43 -1.55
N SER A 569 -10.92 -5.99 -1.32
CA SER A 569 -9.77 -6.85 -1.01
C SER A 569 -9.47 -6.90 0.49
N MET A 570 -9.57 -5.76 1.20
CA MET A 570 -9.41 -5.65 2.64
C MET A 570 -10.70 -5.08 3.26
N PRO A 571 -11.69 -5.94 3.60
CA PRO A 571 -13.00 -5.49 4.06
C PRO A 571 -13.02 -5.02 5.52
N TYR A 572 -11.98 -5.26 6.31
CA TYR A 572 -11.90 -4.72 7.67
C TYR A 572 -10.97 -3.49 7.67
N ARG A 573 -11.43 -2.40 8.29
CA ARG A 573 -10.68 -1.15 8.43
C ARG A 573 -10.77 -0.65 9.86
N GLY A 574 -9.69 -0.04 10.33
CA GLY A 574 -9.64 0.62 11.62
C GLY A 574 -8.77 1.86 11.62
N TYR A 575 -8.88 2.67 12.66
CA TYR A 575 -8.02 3.83 12.89
C TYR A 575 -7.63 3.95 14.37
N ALA A 576 -6.52 4.63 14.61
CA ALA A 576 -6.05 4.99 15.95
C ALA A 576 -5.52 6.44 15.98
N LEU A 577 -5.61 7.09 17.14
CA LEU A 577 -4.91 8.36 17.39
C LEU A 577 -3.64 8.14 18.21
N ILE A 578 -2.53 8.70 17.74
CA ILE A 578 -1.20 8.59 18.35
C ILE A 578 -0.72 9.97 18.81
N GLY A 579 -0.06 10.05 19.97
CA GLY A 579 0.31 11.34 20.58
C GLY A 579 -0.88 12.09 21.19
N SER A 580 -1.98 11.39 21.49
CA SER A 580 -3.18 11.93 22.14
C SER A 580 -3.32 11.36 23.56
N PRO A 581 -3.82 12.14 24.54
CA PRO A 581 -4.28 11.58 25.83
C PRO A 581 -5.56 10.75 25.70
N SER A 582 -6.23 10.75 24.54
CA SER A 582 -7.36 9.88 24.23
C SER A 582 -6.90 8.65 23.43
N ASP A 583 -7.02 7.47 24.03
CA ASP A 583 -6.79 6.15 23.41
C ASP A 583 -7.94 5.78 22.47
N VAL A 584 -8.14 6.59 21.42
CA VAL A 584 -9.19 6.41 20.43
C VAL A 584 -8.77 5.31 19.46
N MET A 585 -9.58 4.26 19.42
CA MET A 585 -9.42 3.10 18.55
C MET A 585 -10.81 2.65 18.10
N GLU A 586 -11.01 2.52 16.79
CA GLU A 586 -12.23 1.95 16.22
C GLU A 586 -11.87 1.02 15.06
N VAL A 587 -12.64 -0.06 14.91
CA VAL A 587 -12.52 -1.05 13.83
C VAL A 587 -13.93 -1.38 13.35
N GLN A 588 -14.12 -1.51 12.03
CA GLN A 588 -15.39 -1.98 11.45
C GLN A 588 -15.17 -2.78 10.17
N GLN A 589 -16.14 -3.65 9.86
CA GLN A 589 -16.28 -4.21 8.52
C GLN A 589 -16.89 -3.15 7.59
N THR A 590 -16.25 -2.96 6.43
CA THR A 590 -16.58 -1.96 5.41
C THR A 590 -17.12 -2.67 4.18
N GLN A 591 -18.27 -2.22 3.66
CA GLN A 591 -18.82 -2.81 2.44
C GLN A 591 -18.02 -2.38 1.20
N ALA A 592 -17.92 -3.28 0.23
CA ALA A 592 -17.24 -3.07 -1.05
C ALA A 592 -18.10 -2.28 -2.07
N THR A 593 -18.84 -1.28 -1.60
CA THR A 593 -19.72 -0.43 -2.41
C THR A 593 -19.09 0.95 -2.61
N PRO A 594 -19.18 1.57 -3.79
CA PRO A 594 -18.82 2.98 -3.97
C PRO A 594 -19.74 3.87 -3.11
N ARG A 595 -19.16 4.78 -2.34
CA ARG A 595 -19.90 5.69 -1.44
C ARG A 595 -19.46 7.13 -1.73
N PRO A 596 -20.30 7.93 -2.41
CA PRO A 596 -19.86 9.23 -2.90
C PRO A 596 -19.62 10.21 -1.76
N LEU A 597 -18.58 11.04 -1.90
CA LEU A 597 -18.15 12.00 -0.90
C LEU A 597 -18.83 13.35 -1.13
N TRP A 598 -19.60 13.81 -0.14
CA TRP A 598 -20.37 15.05 -0.19
C TRP A 598 -19.88 16.07 0.84
N TYR A 599 -19.63 17.29 0.38
CA TYR A 599 -19.25 18.42 1.23
C TYR A 599 -20.48 19.27 1.57
N ILE A 600 -20.74 19.49 2.86
CA ILE A 600 -21.76 20.42 3.36
C ILE A 600 -21.05 21.61 4.00
N CYS A 601 -21.12 22.78 3.37
CA CYS A 601 -20.52 24.00 3.90
C CYS A 601 -21.57 24.79 4.70
N SER A 602 -21.52 24.71 6.04
CA SER A 602 -22.52 25.32 6.92
C SER A 602 -22.41 26.85 6.98
N GLY A 603 -23.51 27.52 7.31
CA GLY A 603 -23.60 28.99 7.36
C GLY A 603 -23.26 29.61 8.72
N MET A 604 -23.85 30.78 8.96
CA MET A 604 -23.73 31.56 10.20
C MET A 604 -24.26 30.82 11.45
N GLY A 605 -23.75 31.23 12.62
CA GLY A 605 -24.08 30.62 13.92
C GLY A 605 -23.11 29.50 14.33
N THR A 606 -22.22 29.10 13.43
CA THR A 606 -21.16 28.09 13.64
C THR A 606 -19.92 28.67 14.31
N GLN A 607 -19.67 29.98 14.22
CA GLN A 607 -18.46 30.64 14.72
C GLN A 607 -18.39 30.75 16.26
N TRP A 608 -17.19 30.79 16.87
CA TRP A 608 -17.00 30.85 18.33
C TRP A 608 -15.59 31.27 18.76
N ALA A 609 -15.46 31.82 19.98
CA ALA A 609 -14.18 32.23 20.56
C ALA A 609 -13.18 31.06 20.62
N GLY A 610 -12.04 31.20 19.96
CA GLY A 610 -11.01 30.15 19.90
C GLY A 610 -11.23 29.03 18.88
N MET A 611 -12.20 29.17 17.97
CA MET A 611 -12.31 28.29 16.81
C MET A 611 -11.00 28.24 16.01
N GLY A 612 -10.61 27.05 15.56
CA GLY A 612 -9.40 26.82 14.75
C GLY A 612 -8.08 26.75 15.52
N ARG A 613 -7.98 27.26 16.76
CA ARG A 613 -6.71 27.39 17.51
C ARG A 613 -5.89 26.09 17.60
N SER A 614 -6.51 24.92 17.81
CA SER A 614 -5.79 23.64 17.85
C SER A 614 -5.35 23.13 16.47
N LEU A 615 -6.07 23.48 15.40
CA LEU A 615 -5.73 23.07 14.03
C LEU A 615 -4.56 23.89 13.46
N MET A 616 -4.24 25.06 14.03
CA MET A 616 -3.03 25.84 13.72
C MET A 616 -1.71 25.09 14.04
N GLN A 617 -1.78 23.94 14.70
CA GLN A 617 -0.67 22.99 14.86
C GLN A 617 -0.33 22.25 13.56
N LEU A 618 -1.31 22.06 12.66
CA LEU A 618 -1.08 21.52 11.32
C LEU A 618 -0.53 22.61 10.41
N GLN A 619 0.54 22.31 9.69
CA GLN A 619 1.23 23.29 8.84
C GLN A 619 0.32 23.78 7.70
N GLU A 620 -0.35 22.87 7.00
CA GLU A 620 -1.22 23.17 5.86
C GLU A 620 -2.43 24.04 6.25
N PHE A 621 -3.05 23.76 7.41
CA PHE A 621 -4.14 24.56 7.95
C PHE A 621 -3.66 25.98 8.29
N ARG A 622 -2.53 26.08 9.00
CA ARG A 622 -1.91 27.37 9.36
C ARG A 622 -1.53 28.18 8.11
N GLU A 623 -0.96 27.55 7.10
CA GLU A 623 -0.62 28.20 5.83
C GLU A 623 -1.87 28.68 5.08
N SER A 624 -2.98 27.96 5.14
CA SER A 624 -4.27 28.41 4.60
C SER A 624 -4.82 29.67 5.30
N ILE A 625 -4.73 29.72 6.63
CA ILE A 625 -5.09 30.92 7.39
C ILE A 625 -4.14 32.10 7.03
N LEU A 626 -2.84 31.87 6.87
CA LEU A 626 -1.87 32.91 6.45
C LEU A 626 -2.05 33.38 4.99
N ARG A 627 -2.56 32.51 4.09
CA ARG A 627 -3.05 32.94 2.76
C ARG A 627 -4.27 33.86 2.88
N SER A 628 -5.14 33.63 3.86
CA SER A 628 -6.31 34.47 4.14
C SER A 628 -5.91 35.86 4.65
N ASP A 629 -4.90 35.95 5.52
CA ASP A 629 -4.27 37.21 5.93
C ASP A 629 -3.68 37.97 4.73
N THR A 630 -3.01 37.26 3.83
CA THR A 630 -2.44 37.84 2.61
C THR A 630 -3.53 38.39 1.68
N ALA A 631 -4.67 37.72 1.56
CA ALA A 631 -5.82 38.18 0.79
C ALA A 631 -6.52 39.42 1.39
N LEU A 632 -6.33 39.69 2.70
CA LEU A 632 -6.98 40.78 3.43
C LEU A 632 -6.05 41.94 3.80
N ARG A 633 -4.78 41.89 3.37
CA ARG A 633 -3.74 42.88 3.67
C ARG A 633 -4.20 44.34 3.57
N ASP A 634 -4.89 44.68 2.48
CA ASP A 634 -5.31 46.06 2.18
C ASP A 634 -6.57 46.50 2.97
N THR A 635 -7.18 45.59 3.74
CA THR A 635 -8.36 45.85 4.58
C THR A 635 -8.02 46.16 6.04
N GLY A 636 -6.77 45.91 6.46
CA GLY A 636 -6.33 45.98 7.86
C GLY A 636 -6.74 44.79 8.73
N LEU A 637 -7.54 43.84 8.23
CA LEU A 637 -7.95 42.64 8.97
C LEU A 637 -6.90 41.52 8.86
N CYS A 638 -6.59 40.89 9.99
CA CYS A 638 -5.70 39.74 10.08
C CYS A 638 -6.46 38.57 10.74
N VAL A 639 -6.67 37.48 10.01
CA VAL A 639 -7.46 36.32 10.39
C VAL A 639 -6.70 35.43 11.38
N SER A 640 -5.40 35.21 11.18
CA SER A 640 -4.58 34.47 12.17
C SER A 640 -4.66 35.13 13.54
N ARG A 641 -4.52 36.46 13.60
CA ARG A 641 -4.74 37.26 14.82
C ARG A 641 -6.17 37.07 15.33
N LEU A 642 -7.18 37.30 14.48
CA LEU A 642 -8.59 37.19 14.84
C LEU A 642 -8.91 35.86 15.55
N LEU A 643 -8.47 34.72 14.99
CA LEU A 643 -8.71 33.40 15.58
C LEU A 643 -7.95 33.20 16.89
N MET A 644 -6.69 33.66 16.99
CA MET A 644 -5.85 33.48 18.17
C MET A 644 -6.22 34.41 19.33
N GLU A 645 -6.72 35.61 19.07
CA GLU A 645 -7.03 36.63 20.08
C GLU A 645 -8.53 36.76 20.42
N ALA A 646 -9.45 36.17 19.63
CA ALA A 646 -10.91 36.28 19.83
C ALA A 646 -11.43 35.94 21.24
N ASP A 647 -12.38 36.78 21.69
CA ASP A 647 -13.29 36.58 22.81
C ASP A 647 -14.73 36.25 22.34
N GLU A 648 -15.67 36.15 23.27
CA GLU A 648 -17.09 35.84 22.99
C GLU A 648 -17.82 36.91 22.16
N THR A 649 -17.39 38.17 22.24
CA THR A 649 -18.00 39.31 21.51
C THR A 649 -17.41 39.52 20.12
N THR A 650 -16.18 39.03 19.90
CA THR A 650 -15.38 39.24 18.67
C THR A 650 -16.13 38.84 17.40
N PHE A 651 -17.02 37.84 17.48
CA PHE A 651 -17.81 37.32 16.37
C PHE A 651 -19.30 37.74 16.37
N GLU A 652 -19.64 38.77 17.16
CA GLU A 652 -20.87 39.55 16.98
C GLU A 652 -20.70 40.57 15.84
N ASP A 653 -19.46 40.95 15.52
CA ASP A 653 -19.13 41.68 14.29
C ASP A 653 -19.32 40.80 13.05
N THR A 654 -20.10 41.29 12.08
CA THR A 654 -20.45 40.55 10.86
C THR A 654 -19.26 40.33 9.91
N VAL A 655 -18.28 41.24 9.86
CA VAL A 655 -17.06 41.09 9.06
C VAL A 655 -16.21 39.98 9.66
N HIS A 656 -15.97 40.03 10.97
CA HIS A 656 -15.21 39.01 11.69
C HIS A 656 -15.87 37.62 11.59
N ALA A 657 -17.19 37.55 11.74
CA ALA A 657 -17.94 36.31 11.67
C ALA A 657 -17.84 35.65 10.28
N PHE A 658 -18.10 36.40 9.19
CA PHE A 658 -18.02 35.84 7.84
C PHE A 658 -16.60 35.49 7.42
N VAL A 659 -15.61 36.35 7.71
CA VAL A 659 -14.21 36.09 7.35
C VAL A 659 -13.63 34.92 8.13
N GLY A 660 -13.85 34.85 9.45
CA GLY A 660 -13.39 33.74 10.28
C GLY A 660 -14.03 32.41 9.91
N LEU A 661 -15.31 32.42 9.55
CA LEU A 661 -16.02 31.25 9.02
C LEU A 661 -15.41 30.78 7.69
N ALA A 662 -15.34 31.67 6.69
CA ALA A 662 -14.83 31.32 5.36
C ALA A 662 -13.38 30.82 5.40
N ALA A 663 -12.50 31.45 6.19
CA ALA A 663 -11.12 31.03 6.33
C ALA A 663 -10.96 29.63 6.95
N ILE A 664 -11.76 29.28 7.97
CA ILE A 664 -11.72 27.93 8.55
C ILE A 664 -12.30 26.89 7.59
N GLN A 665 -13.37 27.22 6.86
CA GLN A 665 -13.93 26.30 5.85
C GLN A 665 -12.94 26.04 4.71
N ILE A 666 -12.28 27.08 4.19
CA ILE A 666 -11.22 26.97 3.19
C ILE A 666 -10.05 26.14 3.72
N ALA A 667 -9.58 26.40 4.95
CA ALA A 667 -8.50 25.63 5.57
C ALA A 667 -8.87 24.14 5.86
N GLN A 668 -10.15 23.84 6.13
CA GLN A 668 -10.66 22.47 6.19
C GLN A 668 -10.69 21.79 4.81
N ILE A 669 -11.15 22.51 3.77
CA ILE A 669 -11.15 22.03 2.37
C ILE A 669 -9.71 21.73 1.93
N ASP A 670 -8.75 22.61 2.23
CA ASP A 670 -7.33 22.43 1.91
C ASP A 670 -6.75 21.15 2.54
N LEU A 671 -7.11 20.83 3.80
CA LEU A 671 -6.68 19.58 4.45
C LEU A 671 -7.28 18.35 3.74
N LEU A 672 -8.57 18.37 3.38
CA LEU A 672 -9.21 17.27 2.66
C LEU A 672 -8.62 17.08 1.26
N GLN A 673 -8.40 18.18 0.52
CA GLN A 673 -7.79 18.14 -0.81
C GLN A 673 -6.33 17.66 -0.77
N LYS A 674 -5.57 18.03 0.29
CA LYS A 674 -4.20 17.53 0.54
C LYS A 674 -4.15 16.01 0.76
N MET A 675 -5.18 15.45 1.39
CA MET A 675 -5.42 14.01 1.57
C MET A 675 -6.00 13.32 0.31
N GLY A 676 -6.24 14.07 -0.78
CA GLY A 676 -6.84 13.54 -2.02
C GLY A 676 -8.37 13.38 -2.00
N LEU A 677 -9.04 13.75 -0.90
CA LEU A 677 -10.46 13.51 -0.63
C LEU A 677 -11.39 14.49 -1.38
N GLN A 678 -11.40 14.42 -2.72
CA GLN A 678 -12.21 15.30 -3.57
C GLN A 678 -13.72 15.00 -3.48
N PRO A 679 -14.61 16.02 -3.50
CA PRO A 679 -16.05 15.81 -3.44
C PRO A 679 -16.66 15.39 -4.80
N ASP A 680 -17.55 14.40 -4.74
CA ASP A 680 -18.50 14.07 -5.80
C ASP A 680 -19.68 15.06 -5.84
N GLY A 681 -20.05 15.64 -4.69
CA GLY A 681 -21.13 16.62 -4.58
C GLY A 681 -20.89 17.65 -3.47
N ILE A 682 -21.46 18.85 -3.65
CA ILE A 682 -21.24 20.01 -2.78
C ILE A 682 -22.59 20.72 -2.56
N VAL A 683 -22.94 20.97 -1.29
CA VAL A 683 -24.12 21.78 -0.89
C VAL A 683 -23.69 22.85 0.10
N GLY A 684 -24.08 24.10 -0.14
CA GLY A 684 -23.84 25.21 0.79
C GLY A 684 -25.08 25.58 1.58
N HIS A 685 -24.90 26.12 2.78
CA HIS A 685 -25.94 26.80 3.54
C HIS A 685 -25.59 28.27 3.70
N SER A 686 -26.46 29.17 3.21
CA SER A 686 -26.24 30.62 3.32
C SER A 686 -24.87 31.01 2.73
N VAL A 687 -24.07 31.79 3.48
CA VAL A 687 -22.69 32.19 3.16
C VAL A 687 -21.73 31.02 2.92
N GLY A 688 -22.05 29.80 3.36
CA GLY A 688 -21.26 28.60 3.07
C GLY A 688 -21.09 28.32 1.57
N GLU A 689 -21.96 28.88 0.70
CA GLU A 689 -21.77 28.85 -0.75
C GLU A 689 -20.47 29.53 -1.24
N LEU A 690 -19.83 30.41 -0.44
CA LEU A 690 -18.48 30.92 -0.73
C LEU A 690 -17.42 29.82 -0.61
N ALA A 691 -17.52 28.96 0.40
CA ALA A 691 -16.65 27.80 0.55
C ALA A 691 -16.98 26.70 -0.49
N CYS A 692 -18.25 26.57 -0.89
CA CYS A 692 -18.62 25.72 -2.03
C CYS A 692 -17.94 26.16 -3.33
N GLY A 693 -17.94 27.47 -3.64
CA GLY A 693 -17.24 28.00 -4.80
C GLY A 693 -15.72 27.73 -4.77
N TYR A 694 -15.10 27.71 -3.58
CA TYR A 694 -13.71 27.30 -3.43
C TYR A 694 -13.51 25.79 -3.67
N ALA A 695 -14.31 24.93 -3.04
CA ALA A 695 -14.24 23.46 -3.22
C ALA A 695 -14.57 23.01 -4.66
N ASP A 696 -15.42 23.76 -5.36
CA ASP A 696 -15.76 23.55 -6.77
C ASP A 696 -14.66 24.05 -7.73
N GLY A 697 -13.75 24.91 -7.26
CA GLY A 697 -12.69 25.57 -8.05
C GLY A 697 -13.16 26.83 -8.80
N SER A 698 -14.44 27.19 -8.69
CA SER A 698 -15.08 28.33 -9.34
C SER A 698 -14.85 29.68 -8.62
N LEU A 699 -14.26 29.68 -7.42
CA LEU A 699 -13.60 30.82 -6.78
C LEU A 699 -12.15 30.46 -6.41
N SER A 700 -11.23 31.43 -6.46
CA SER A 700 -9.93 31.30 -5.78
C SER A 700 -10.04 31.58 -4.27
N HIS A 701 -8.99 31.20 -3.51
CA HIS A 701 -8.84 31.50 -2.08
C HIS A 701 -9.09 32.99 -1.80
N SER A 702 -8.43 33.88 -2.56
CA SER A 702 -8.54 35.33 -2.37
C SER A 702 -9.93 35.85 -2.71
N GLU A 703 -10.57 35.35 -3.77
CA GLU A 703 -11.94 35.77 -4.13
C GLU A 703 -12.96 35.37 -3.08
N ALA A 704 -12.89 34.14 -2.54
CA ALA A 704 -13.80 33.66 -1.51
C ALA A 704 -13.64 34.43 -0.18
N ILE A 705 -12.41 34.68 0.26
CA ILE A 705 -12.12 35.48 1.46
C ILE A 705 -12.55 36.94 1.31
N LEU A 706 -12.24 37.58 0.16
CA LEU A 706 -12.67 38.95 -0.09
C LEU A 706 -14.18 39.06 -0.26
N ALA A 707 -14.85 38.07 -0.83
CA ALA A 707 -16.31 38.04 -0.91
C ALA A 707 -16.95 37.93 0.48
N ALA A 708 -16.39 37.13 1.40
CA ALA A 708 -16.83 37.06 2.79
C ALA A 708 -16.65 38.40 3.52
N TYR A 709 -15.49 39.06 3.34
CA TYR A 709 -15.22 40.40 3.86
C TYR A 709 -16.23 41.43 3.35
N TRP A 710 -16.40 41.54 2.03
CA TRP A 710 -17.29 42.55 1.45
C TRP A 710 -18.77 42.30 1.78
N ARG A 711 -19.20 41.03 1.88
CA ARG A 711 -20.54 40.68 2.39
C ARG A 711 -20.76 41.29 3.78
N GLY A 712 -19.89 40.99 4.74
CA GLY A 712 -19.97 41.54 6.09
C GLY A 712 -19.86 43.06 6.12
N ARG A 713 -18.93 43.63 5.35
CA ARG A 713 -18.66 45.07 5.32
C ARG A 713 -19.87 45.85 4.80
N SER A 714 -20.47 45.43 3.69
CA SER A 714 -21.66 46.09 3.13
C SER A 714 -22.89 45.97 4.04
N ILE A 715 -23.03 44.87 4.79
CA ILE A 715 -24.07 44.75 5.83
C ILE A 715 -23.81 45.75 6.97
N LYS A 716 -22.57 45.85 7.45
CA LYS A 716 -22.18 46.76 8.55
C LYS A 716 -22.30 48.25 8.16
N GLU A 717 -22.04 48.60 6.90
CA GLU A 717 -22.16 49.96 6.39
C GLU A 717 -23.60 50.39 6.07
N ALA A 718 -24.51 49.44 5.80
CA ALA A 718 -25.90 49.75 5.46
C ALA A 718 -26.77 50.21 6.65
N ASN A 719 -26.30 50.04 7.91
CA ASN A 719 -26.97 50.47 9.14
C ASN A 719 -28.48 50.14 9.15
N LEU A 720 -28.81 48.86 8.97
CA LEU A 720 -30.19 48.36 8.86
C LEU A 720 -31.00 48.58 10.15
N PRO A 721 -32.35 48.61 10.06
CA PRO A 721 -33.20 48.48 11.23
C PRO A 721 -32.96 47.16 11.98
N PRO A 722 -33.22 47.07 13.30
CA PRO A 722 -33.02 45.85 14.07
C PRO A 722 -33.81 44.65 13.51
N GLY A 723 -33.07 43.62 13.09
CA GLY A 723 -33.60 42.37 12.55
C GLY A 723 -33.36 41.17 13.47
N GLY A 724 -34.24 40.19 13.38
CA GLY A 724 -34.13 38.91 14.09
C GLY A 724 -34.23 37.74 13.13
N MET A 725 -33.70 36.59 13.56
CA MET A 725 -33.92 35.29 12.90
C MET A 725 -34.17 34.21 13.96
N ALA A 726 -35.04 33.24 13.64
CA ALA A 726 -35.33 32.12 14.53
C ALA A 726 -35.57 30.83 13.75
N ALA A 727 -35.09 29.71 14.28
CA ALA A 727 -35.46 28.38 13.80
C ALA A 727 -36.79 27.97 14.45
N VAL A 728 -37.74 27.52 13.64
CA VAL A 728 -39.09 27.12 14.04
C VAL A 728 -39.43 25.72 13.53
N GLY A 729 -40.16 24.95 14.33
CA GLY A 729 -40.61 23.59 14.04
C GLY A 729 -41.90 23.58 13.23
N LEU A 730 -41.86 24.19 12.04
CA LEU A 730 -42.95 24.30 11.09
C LEU A 730 -42.43 23.94 9.70
N THR A 731 -43.32 23.44 8.83
CA THR A 731 -43.03 23.27 7.40
C THR A 731 -42.91 24.62 6.68
N TRP A 732 -42.31 24.60 5.48
CA TRP A 732 -42.16 25.81 4.65
C TRP A 732 -43.48 26.49 4.30
N GLU A 733 -44.54 25.73 4.01
CA GLU A 733 -45.87 26.27 3.69
C GLU A 733 -46.62 26.75 4.93
N GLU A 734 -46.48 26.08 6.08
CA GLU A 734 -47.00 26.59 7.36
C GLU A 734 -46.33 27.91 7.74
N CYS A 735 -45.02 28.07 7.55
CA CYS A 735 -44.37 29.35 7.75
C CYS A 735 -44.94 30.44 6.83
N LYS A 736 -45.18 30.18 5.55
CA LYS A 736 -45.83 31.16 4.66
C LYS A 736 -47.24 31.54 5.13
N ALA A 737 -48.00 30.60 5.69
CA ALA A 737 -49.37 30.81 6.13
C ALA A 737 -49.46 31.50 7.51
N GLN A 738 -48.46 31.30 8.39
CA GLN A 738 -48.52 31.73 9.80
C GLN A 738 -47.58 32.89 10.15
N CYS A 739 -46.57 33.22 9.33
CA CYS A 739 -45.67 34.33 9.66
C CYS A 739 -46.43 35.67 9.74
N PRO A 740 -46.21 36.48 10.80
CA PRO A 740 -46.81 37.80 10.90
C PRO A 740 -46.24 38.76 9.84
N GLN A 741 -46.98 39.85 9.57
CA GLN A 741 -46.60 40.83 8.55
C GLN A 741 -45.17 41.34 8.74
N GLY A 742 -44.34 41.17 7.71
CA GLY A 742 -42.92 41.58 7.72
C GLY A 742 -41.94 40.49 8.16
N VAL A 743 -42.41 39.35 8.68
CA VAL A 743 -41.58 38.15 8.88
C VAL A 743 -41.74 37.22 7.68
N VAL A 744 -40.65 36.61 7.22
CA VAL A 744 -40.63 35.69 6.06
C VAL A 744 -39.91 34.37 6.39
N PRO A 745 -40.31 33.25 5.79
CA PRO A 745 -39.48 32.04 5.76
C PRO A 745 -38.23 32.29 4.91
N ALA A 746 -37.06 31.95 5.47
CA ALA A 746 -35.76 32.42 4.99
C ALA A 746 -34.72 31.30 4.77
N CYS A 747 -34.77 30.22 5.54
CA CYS A 747 -33.98 29.01 5.29
C CYS A 747 -34.86 27.76 5.45
N HIS A 748 -35.03 26.96 4.40
CA HIS A 748 -35.71 25.67 4.46
C HIS A 748 -34.69 24.61 4.87
N ASN A 749 -34.49 24.37 6.19
CA ASN A 749 -33.39 23.54 6.67
C ASN A 749 -33.74 22.05 6.59
N ALA A 750 -34.92 21.68 7.09
CA ALA A 750 -35.52 20.37 6.97
C ALA A 750 -37.03 20.52 6.69
N GLU A 751 -37.69 19.42 6.34
CA GLU A 751 -39.13 19.38 6.04
C GLU A 751 -40.01 19.97 7.14
N ASP A 752 -39.62 19.76 8.41
CA ASP A 752 -40.32 20.22 9.62
C ASP A 752 -39.59 21.38 10.33
N THR A 753 -38.53 21.95 9.73
CA THR A 753 -37.64 22.92 10.40
C THR A 753 -37.18 24.04 9.48
N VAL A 754 -37.76 25.23 9.67
CA VAL A 754 -37.51 26.42 8.87
C VAL A 754 -36.84 27.50 9.73
N THR A 755 -35.98 28.34 9.14
CA THR A 755 -35.56 29.59 9.77
C THR A 755 -36.39 30.73 9.20
N ILE A 756 -37.04 31.49 10.08
CA ILE A 756 -37.75 32.74 9.76
C ILE A 756 -36.83 33.95 9.97
N SER A 757 -37.11 35.05 9.28
CA SER A 757 -36.31 36.29 9.26
C SER A 757 -37.23 37.52 9.16
N GLY A 758 -36.93 38.60 9.88
CA GLY A 758 -37.74 39.83 9.84
C GLY A 758 -37.37 40.85 10.92
N PRO A 759 -38.24 41.85 11.19
CA PRO A 759 -38.05 42.80 12.29
C PRO A 759 -37.89 42.09 13.63
N GLN A 760 -36.93 42.54 14.45
CA GLN A 760 -36.54 41.83 15.67
C GLN A 760 -37.73 41.57 16.62
N GLU A 761 -38.52 42.60 16.93
CA GLU A 761 -39.67 42.48 17.84
C GLU A 761 -40.74 41.50 17.32
N ALA A 762 -41.06 41.54 16.02
CA ALA A 762 -42.04 40.66 15.40
C ALA A 762 -41.57 39.19 15.42
N VAL A 763 -40.27 38.93 15.23
CA VAL A 763 -39.69 37.60 15.35
C VAL A 763 -39.75 37.10 16.79
N SER A 764 -39.34 37.91 17.79
CA SER A 764 -39.38 37.51 19.20
C SER A 764 -40.80 37.30 19.73
N GLN A 765 -41.78 38.10 19.27
CA GLN A 765 -43.21 37.89 19.57
C GLN A 765 -43.72 36.57 18.99
N PHE A 766 -43.48 36.30 17.71
CA PHE A 766 -43.93 35.06 17.06
C PHE A 766 -43.23 33.82 17.64
N VAL A 767 -41.94 33.91 17.98
CA VAL A 767 -41.20 32.88 18.74
C VAL A 767 -41.83 32.59 20.11
N THR A 768 -42.43 33.59 20.75
CA THR A 768 -43.13 33.40 22.04
C THR A 768 -44.48 32.71 21.82
N GLN A 769 -45.30 33.18 20.87
CA GLN A 769 -46.57 32.56 20.48
C GLN A 769 -46.41 31.08 20.05
N LEU A 770 -45.34 30.75 19.33
CA LEU A 770 -45.03 29.38 18.94
C LEU A 770 -44.69 28.49 20.15
N LYS A 771 -43.92 28.99 21.13
CA LYS A 771 -43.65 28.26 22.38
C LYS A 771 -44.93 28.03 23.20
N GLU A 772 -45.80 29.03 23.29
CA GLU A 772 -47.09 28.94 23.99
C GLU A 772 -48.03 27.89 23.36
N THR A 773 -47.94 27.71 22.04
CA THR A 773 -48.67 26.66 21.29
C THR A 773 -47.92 25.32 21.21
N GLY A 774 -46.79 25.16 21.92
CA GLY A 774 -46.01 23.92 22.00
C GLY A 774 -45.10 23.65 20.79
N VAL A 775 -45.03 24.56 19.82
CA VAL A 775 -44.16 24.48 18.64
C VAL A 775 -42.73 24.84 19.04
N PHE A 776 -41.75 24.10 18.50
CA PHE A 776 -40.34 24.45 18.69
C PHE A 776 -40.06 25.83 18.07
N ALA A 777 -39.54 26.77 18.85
CA ALA A 777 -39.06 28.05 18.35
C ALA A 777 -37.83 28.54 19.13
N LYS A 778 -36.75 28.85 18.41
CA LYS A 778 -35.46 29.25 18.99
C LYS A 778 -34.77 30.32 18.14
N GLU A 779 -34.47 31.46 18.75
CA GLU A 779 -33.73 32.56 18.13
C GLU A 779 -32.30 32.14 17.76
N VAL A 780 -31.79 32.70 16.66
CA VAL A 780 -30.47 32.45 16.09
C VAL A 780 -29.62 33.71 16.26
N ARG A 781 -28.34 33.57 16.63
CA ARG A 781 -27.40 34.70 16.70
C ARG A 781 -27.10 35.24 15.29
N SER A 782 -27.92 36.18 14.80
CA SER A 782 -27.80 36.83 13.48
C SER A 782 -27.16 38.22 13.53
N ALA A 783 -26.52 38.60 14.64
CA ALA A 783 -25.90 39.92 14.86
C ALA A 783 -26.88 41.11 14.67
N GLY A 784 -28.16 40.92 14.99
CA GLY A 784 -29.21 41.94 14.82
C GLY A 784 -29.66 42.14 13.36
N VAL A 785 -29.37 41.18 12.47
CA VAL A 785 -29.67 41.26 11.03
C VAL A 785 -30.70 40.20 10.61
N ALA A 786 -31.61 40.60 9.72
CA ALA A 786 -32.60 39.73 9.07
C ALA A 786 -32.09 39.23 7.70
N PHE A 787 -31.13 38.28 7.70
CA PHE A 787 -30.59 37.71 6.45
C PHE A 787 -31.66 36.99 5.62
N HIS A 788 -31.42 36.82 4.31
CA HIS A 788 -32.31 36.11 3.39
C HIS A 788 -33.76 36.63 3.43
N SER A 789 -33.89 37.96 3.46
CA SER A 789 -35.16 38.68 3.50
C SER A 789 -35.05 39.98 2.70
N TYR A 790 -36.19 40.66 2.50
CA TYR A 790 -36.27 41.96 1.82
C TYR A 790 -35.39 43.07 2.44
N TYR A 791 -34.97 42.93 3.71
CA TYR A 791 -33.99 43.86 4.33
C TYR A 791 -32.68 43.92 3.51
N MET A 792 -32.27 42.80 2.92
CA MET A 792 -31.01 42.66 2.19
C MET A 792 -31.02 43.38 0.82
N ALA A 793 -32.19 43.75 0.30
CA ALA A 793 -32.32 44.46 -0.97
C ALA A 793 -31.63 45.84 -0.96
N SER A 794 -31.54 46.48 0.21
CA SER A 794 -30.82 47.75 0.40
C SER A 794 -29.30 47.61 0.27
N ILE A 795 -28.75 46.46 0.65
CA ILE A 795 -27.32 46.13 0.58
C ILE A 795 -26.89 45.71 -0.83
N ALA A 796 -27.79 45.04 -1.57
CA ALA A 796 -27.49 44.39 -2.84
C ALA A 796 -26.73 45.28 -3.86
N PRO A 797 -27.05 46.57 -4.08
CA PRO A 797 -26.31 47.41 -5.02
C PRO A 797 -24.86 47.68 -4.58
N ALA A 798 -24.63 47.94 -3.29
CA ALA A 798 -23.31 48.20 -2.74
C ALA A 798 -22.44 46.94 -2.75
N LEU A 799 -23.02 45.80 -2.34
CA LEU A 799 -22.34 44.52 -2.37
C LEU A 799 -22.00 44.08 -3.81
N LEU A 800 -22.91 44.27 -4.78
CA LEU A 800 -22.63 43.97 -6.19
C LEU A 800 -21.47 44.82 -6.73
N ALA A 801 -21.44 46.11 -6.41
CA ALA A 801 -20.37 47.02 -6.81
C ALA A 801 -19.00 46.69 -6.14
N ALA A 802 -19.01 46.05 -4.98
CA ALA A 802 -17.81 45.52 -4.34
C ALA A 802 -17.38 44.19 -4.96
N LEU A 803 -18.28 43.20 -5.06
CA LEU A 803 -17.97 41.86 -5.56
C LEU A 803 -17.52 41.86 -7.03
N LYS A 804 -18.02 42.77 -7.88
CA LYS A 804 -17.50 42.92 -9.27
C LYS A 804 -16.04 43.38 -9.36
N LYS A 805 -15.47 43.93 -8.29
CA LYS A 805 -14.03 44.27 -8.20
C LYS A 805 -13.20 43.08 -7.73
N VAL A 806 -13.82 42.12 -7.05
CA VAL A 806 -13.22 40.87 -6.56
C VAL A 806 -13.29 39.81 -7.66
N ILE A 807 -14.50 39.38 -8.01
CA ILE A 807 -14.81 38.34 -8.99
C ILE A 807 -14.88 38.97 -10.39
N LYS A 808 -13.71 39.30 -10.94
CA LYS A 808 -13.59 40.01 -12.23
C LYS A 808 -13.90 39.13 -13.44
N SER A 809 -13.72 37.81 -13.29
CA SER A 809 -13.91 36.83 -14.36
C SER A 809 -14.62 35.60 -13.79
N PRO A 810 -15.96 35.64 -13.67
CA PRO A 810 -16.74 34.53 -13.12
C PRO A 810 -16.45 33.21 -13.83
N LYS A 811 -16.14 32.17 -13.06
CA LYS A 811 -15.98 30.80 -13.58
C LYS A 811 -17.33 30.07 -13.57
N PRO A 812 -17.55 29.11 -14.50
CA PRO A 812 -18.73 28.26 -14.43
C PRO A 812 -18.71 27.43 -13.14
N ARG A 813 -19.88 27.15 -12.56
CA ARG A 813 -20.03 26.18 -11.46
C ARG A 813 -20.08 24.77 -12.05
N SER A 814 -19.46 23.76 -11.42
CA SER A 814 -19.63 22.38 -11.89
C SER A 814 -20.96 21.78 -11.43
N ALA A 815 -21.47 20.79 -12.16
CA ALA A 815 -22.71 20.08 -11.83
C ALA A 815 -22.70 19.37 -10.46
N ARG A 816 -21.53 19.28 -9.79
CA ARG A 816 -21.38 18.78 -8.43
C ARG A 816 -21.90 19.77 -7.37
N TRP A 817 -21.85 21.08 -7.66
CA TRP A 817 -22.32 22.11 -6.72
C TRP A 817 -23.80 22.39 -6.91
N ILE A 818 -24.58 21.78 -6.02
CA ILE A 818 -26.00 22.02 -5.83
C ILE A 818 -26.22 23.41 -5.24
N SER A 819 -26.81 24.30 -6.03
CA SER A 819 -27.18 25.66 -5.59
C SER A 819 -28.30 25.58 -4.55
N THR A 820 -28.14 26.31 -3.44
CA THR A 820 -29.23 26.50 -2.46
C THR A 820 -29.78 27.93 -2.44
N SER A 821 -29.28 28.83 -3.28
CA SER A 821 -29.77 30.21 -3.42
C SER A 821 -30.63 30.46 -4.67
N ILE A 822 -30.71 29.48 -5.57
CA ILE A 822 -31.49 29.51 -6.81
C ILE A 822 -32.33 28.22 -6.91
N PRO A 823 -33.66 28.29 -7.22
CA PRO A 823 -34.51 27.12 -7.40
C PRO A 823 -34.00 26.16 -8.48
N GLN A 824 -34.28 24.86 -8.33
CA GLN A 824 -33.81 23.82 -9.27
C GLN A 824 -34.29 24.02 -10.71
N ALA A 825 -35.45 24.64 -10.92
CA ALA A 825 -35.97 24.98 -12.24
C ALA A 825 -35.12 26.02 -13.00
N ASP A 826 -34.35 26.84 -12.26
CA ASP A 826 -33.61 27.99 -12.79
C ASP A 826 -32.09 27.75 -12.84
N TRP A 827 -31.61 26.50 -12.66
CA TRP A 827 -30.18 26.20 -12.64
C TRP A 827 -29.46 26.35 -14.00
N GLU A 828 -30.20 26.28 -15.10
CA GLU A 828 -29.69 26.61 -16.45
C GLU A 828 -29.73 28.12 -16.75
N SER A 829 -30.18 28.96 -15.82
CA SER A 829 -30.23 30.41 -16.01
C SER A 829 -28.82 31.03 -16.03
N PRO A 830 -28.60 32.15 -16.75
CA PRO A 830 -27.29 32.83 -16.77
C PRO A 830 -26.79 33.25 -15.38
N LEU A 831 -27.69 33.47 -14.41
CA LEU A 831 -27.35 33.73 -13.01
C LEU A 831 -26.75 32.49 -12.33
N ALA A 832 -27.30 31.32 -12.60
CA ALA A 832 -26.94 30.05 -11.96
C ALA A 832 -25.72 29.35 -12.59
N LEU A 833 -25.40 29.63 -13.85
CA LEU A 833 -24.28 28.97 -14.55
C LEU A 833 -22.90 29.36 -13.98
N TYR A 834 -22.74 30.54 -13.36
CA TYR A 834 -21.45 31.09 -12.95
C TYR A 834 -21.39 31.48 -11.47
N SER A 835 -20.24 31.23 -10.83
CA SER A 835 -19.91 31.74 -9.50
C SER A 835 -19.58 33.24 -9.59
N SER A 836 -20.62 34.04 -9.81
CA SER A 836 -20.55 35.46 -10.19
C SER A 836 -20.83 36.40 -9.01
N ALA A 837 -20.46 37.68 -9.16
CA ALA A 837 -20.85 38.71 -8.20
C ALA A 837 -22.38 38.77 -8.02
N GLU A 838 -23.12 38.63 -9.12
CA GLU A 838 -24.57 38.49 -9.16
C GLU A 838 -25.09 37.27 -8.37
N TYR A 839 -24.49 36.08 -8.56
CA TYR A 839 -24.84 34.87 -7.80
C TYR A 839 -24.67 35.08 -6.29
N HIS A 840 -23.53 35.64 -5.87
CA HIS A 840 -23.20 35.81 -4.45
C HIS A 840 -23.99 36.96 -3.78
N VAL A 841 -24.53 37.90 -4.56
CA VAL A 841 -25.56 38.86 -4.10
C VAL A 841 -26.94 38.19 -4.02
N ASN A 842 -27.33 37.39 -5.01
CA ASN A 842 -28.56 36.60 -4.97
C ASN A 842 -28.62 35.72 -3.70
N ASN A 843 -27.52 35.03 -3.38
CA ASN A 843 -27.36 34.24 -2.16
C ASN A 843 -27.54 35.04 -0.85
N LEU A 844 -27.46 36.38 -0.85
CA LEU A 844 -27.77 37.18 0.35
C LEU A 844 -29.25 37.58 0.44
N VAL A 845 -29.92 37.84 -0.70
CA VAL A 845 -31.31 38.34 -0.74
C VAL A 845 -32.36 37.23 -0.84
N SER A 846 -32.02 36.10 -1.45
CA SER A 846 -32.91 34.96 -1.70
C SER A 846 -32.90 33.95 -0.54
N PRO A 847 -33.99 33.17 -0.37
CA PRO A 847 -34.06 32.14 0.67
C PRO A 847 -33.08 30.99 0.43
N VAL A 848 -32.65 30.34 1.51
CA VAL A 848 -31.76 29.16 1.46
C VAL A 848 -32.60 27.89 1.32
N LEU A 849 -32.63 27.34 0.11
CA LEU A 849 -33.31 26.11 -0.29
C LEU A 849 -32.46 24.87 0.06
N PHE A 850 -32.16 24.70 1.35
CA PHE A 850 -31.21 23.68 1.82
C PHE A 850 -31.81 22.26 1.77
N GLN A 851 -33.07 22.10 2.17
CA GLN A 851 -33.79 20.83 2.14
C GLN A 851 -33.97 20.30 0.71
N GLU A 852 -34.20 21.20 -0.25
CA GLU A 852 -34.21 20.89 -1.68
C GLU A 852 -32.86 20.34 -2.14
N GLY A 853 -31.75 20.97 -1.72
CA GLY A 853 -30.40 20.48 -2.01
C GLY A 853 -30.07 19.15 -1.36
N LEU A 854 -30.44 18.95 -0.09
CA LEU A 854 -30.20 17.69 0.64
C LEU A 854 -30.95 16.50 0.04
N ARG A 855 -32.14 16.70 -0.54
CA ARG A 855 -32.91 15.63 -1.19
C ARG A 855 -32.14 14.96 -2.34
N LEU A 856 -31.24 15.68 -3.00
CA LEU A 856 -30.42 15.19 -4.12
C LEU A 856 -29.16 14.44 -3.70
N VAL A 857 -28.76 14.50 -2.43
CA VAL A 857 -27.67 13.66 -1.90
C VAL A 857 -28.07 12.19 -2.03
N PRO A 858 -27.29 11.32 -2.70
CA PRO A 858 -27.65 9.94 -2.98
C PRO A 858 -27.62 9.07 -1.71
N GLU A 859 -28.19 7.88 -1.80
CA GLU A 859 -28.04 6.86 -0.77
C GLU A 859 -26.58 6.42 -0.61
N ASN A 860 -26.25 5.93 0.59
CA ASN A 860 -24.91 5.48 0.97
C ASN A 860 -23.81 6.57 0.93
N ALA A 861 -24.13 7.85 0.69
CA ALA A 861 -23.15 8.93 0.69
C ALA A 861 -22.38 9.06 2.02
N VAL A 862 -21.13 9.51 1.95
CA VAL A 862 -20.39 9.98 3.12
C VAL A 862 -20.37 11.50 3.09
N VAL A 863 -20.88 12.13 4.14
CA VAL A 863 -21.28 13.53 4.15
C VAL A 863 -20.49 14.27 5.22
N ILE A 864 -19.58 15.15 4.80
CA ILE A 864 -18.72 15.92 5.70
C ILE A 864 -19.33 17.30 5.97
N GLU A 865 -19.50 17.66 7.25
CA GLU A 865 -19.88 19.03 7.63
C GLU A 865 -18.63 19.90 7.84
N ILE A 866 -18.40 20.79 6.87
CA ILE A 866 -17.28 21.72 6.78
C ILE A 866 -17.71 23.04 7.45
N ALA A 867 -17.30 23.20 8.71
CA ALA A 867 -17.62 24.33 9.57
C ALA A 867 -16.68 24.42 10.78
N PRO A 868 -16.49 25.61 11.39
CA PRO A 868 -15.83 25.74 12.71
C PRO A 868 -16.61 25.09 13.85
N HIS A 869 -17.89 24.76 13.64
CA HIS A 869 -18.70 23.91 14.51
C HIS A 869 -19.78 23.23 13.66
N ALA A 870 -19.84 21.91 13.74
CA ALA A 870 -20.89 21.13 13.10
C ALA A 870 -22.27 21.37 13.77
N LEU A 871 -23.05 22.28 13.18
CA LEU A 871 -24.34 22.77 13.64
C LEU A 871 -25.50 22.06 12.93
N LEU A 872 -25.30 21.64 11.67
CA LEU A 872 -26.31 21.04 10.82
C LEU A 872 -26.48 19.54 11.06
N GLN A 873 -25.66 18.90 11.89
CA GLN A 873 -25.73 17.48 12.26
C GLN A 873 -27.15 16.93 12.50
N ALA A 874 -28.02 17.67 13.21
CA ALA A 874 -29.39 17.24 13.49
C ALA A 874 -30.30 17.33 12.24
N ILE A 875 -30.12 18.38 11.43
CA ILE A 875 -30.81 18.58 10.15
C ILE A 875 -30.39 17.50 9.16
N LEU A 876 -29.09 17.31 8.97
CA LEU A 876 -28.52 16.28 8.08
C LEU A 876 -29.04 14.87 8.43
N LYS A 877 -29.08 14.52 9.73
CA LYS A 877 -29.59 13.22 10.20
C LYS A 877 -31.10 13.02 10.03
N ARG A 878 -31.89 14.10 9.92
CA ARG A 878 -33.33 14.04 9.66
C ARG A 878 -33.65 14.03 8.15
N SER A 879 -32.86 14.75 7.36
CA SER A 879 -33.15 15.04 5.95
C SER A 879 -32.49 14.10 4.95
N LEU A 880 -31.39 13.44 5.32
CA LEU A 880 -30.67 12.49 4.47
C LEU A 880 -31.21 11.06 4.64
N LYS A 881 -30.94 10.20 3.65
CA LYS A 881 -31.31 8.78 3.73
C LYS A 881 -30.54 8.10 4.89
N PRO A 882 -31.14 7.17 5.66
CA PRO A 882 -30.48 6.52 6.81
C PRO A 882 -29.19 5.75 6.48
N THR A 883 -28.91 5.48 5.21
CA THR A 883 -27.65 4.87 4.72
C THR A 883 -26.47 5.84 4.62
N CYS A 884 -26.71 7.15 4.79
CA CYS A 884 -25.66 8.17 4.69
C CYS A 884 -24.87 8.30 6.00
N SER A 885 -23.54 8.30 5.91
CA SER A 885 -22.65 8.51 7.06
C SER A 885 -22.31 9.99 7.19
N ILE A 886 -22.68 10.63 8.30
CA ILE A 886 -22.52 12.08 8.50
C ILE A 886 -21.37 12.35 9.49
N LEU A 887 -20.37 13.11 9.05
CA LEU A 887 -19.09 13.31 9.74
C LEU A 887 -18.80 14.80 10.01
N PRO A 888 -18.79 15.25 11.28
CA PRO A 888 -18.41 16.63 11.64
C PRO A 888 -16.89 16.83 11.67
N LEU A 889 -16.38 17.96 11.15
CA LEU A 889 -14.93 18.27 11.23
C LEU A 889 -14.50 19.01 12.51
N MET A 890 -15.37 19.81 13.11
CA MET A 890 -15.08 20.56 14.35
C MET A 890 -16.31 20.67 15.26
N LYS A 891 -16.06 20.87 16.55
CA LYS A 891 -17.07 20.99 17.61
C LYS A 891 -16.70 22.12 18.57
N ARG A 892 -17.64 23.07 18.74
CA ARG A 892 -17.57 24.14 19.74
C ARG A 892 -17.40 23.54 21.14
N GLY A 893 -16.45 24.07 21.91
CA GLY A 893 -16.16 23.60 23.27
C GLY A 893 -15.51 22.21 23.37
N HIS A 894 -15.02 21.63 22.27
CA HIS A 894 -14.18 20.43 22.35
C HIS A 894 -12.76 20.79 22.81
N ALA A 895 -12.23 20.06 23.79
CA ALA A 895 -10.94 20.37 24.43
C ALA A 895 -9.77 20.44 23.43
N ASN A 896 -9.73 19.50 22.48
CA ASN A 896 -8.79 19.53 21.36
C ASN A 896 -9.53 19.29 20.03
N ASN A 897 -9.67 20.30 19.17
CA ASN A 897 -10.33 20.14 17.87
C ASN A 897 -9.42 19.44 16.82
N LEU A 898 -8.11 19.30 17.08
CA LEU A 898 -7.23 18.50 16.22
C LEU A 898 -7.57 17.01 16.32
N GLU A 899 -7.63 16.46 17.54
CA GLU A 899 -8.07 15.08 17.78
C GLU A 899 -9.46 14.82 17.21
N PHE A 900 -10.39 15.75 17.43
CA PHE A 900 -11.75 15.65 16.89
C PHE A 900 -11.76 15.56 15.35
N PHE A 901 -10.97 16.39 14.67
CA PHE A 901 -10.80 16.33 13.23
C PHE A 901 -10.20 14.98 12.78
N LEU A 902 -9.06 14.58 13.36
CA LEU A 902 -8.36 13.34 13.02
C LEU A 902 -9.23 12.10 13.21
N SER A 903 -10.03 12.02 14.28
CA SER A 903 -10.98 10.92 14.48
C SER A 903 -12.06 10.84 13.39
N HIS A 904 -12.49 11.98 12.85
CA HIS A 904 -13.49 11.99 11.77
C HIS A 904 -12.89 11.72 10.40
N ILE A 905 -11.60 12.02 10.18
CA ILE A 905 -10.84 11.51 9.02
C ILE A 905 -10.61 9.98 9.15
N GLY A 906 -10.33 9.46 10.34
CA GLY A 906 -10.29 8.03 10.60
C GLY A 906 -11.62 7.33 10.29
N LYS A 907 -12.74 7.94 10.69
CA LYS A 907 -14.10 7.48 10.33
C LYS A 907 -14.38 7.56 8.84
N LEU A 908 -13.91 8.59 8.15
CA LEU A 908 -14.05 8.72 6.69
C LEU A 908 -13.37 7.56 5.95
N TYR A 909 -12.14 7.24 6.34
CA TYR A 909 -11.40 6.06 5.87
C TYR A 909 -12.14 4.75 6.18
N MET A 910 -12.60 4.55 7.42
CA MET A 910 -13.40 3.37 7.79
C MET A 910 -14.70 3.26 7.00
N ASN A 911 -15.29 4.37 6.56
CA ASN A 911 -16.51 4.36 5.77
C ASN A 911 -16.31 3.94 4.30
N GLY A 912 -15.08 3.64 3.89
CA GLY A 912 -14.74 3.11 2.57
C GLY A 912 -14.29 4.15 1.55
N SER A 913 -14.14 5.41 1.96
CA SER A 913 -13.49 6.43 1.11
C SER A 913 -12.03 6.04 0.85
N VAL A 914 -11.55 6.32 -0.35
CA VAL A 914 -10.25 5.83 -0.84
C VAL A 914 -9.20 6.94 -0.73
N ASN A 915 -8.08 6.58 -0.11
CA ASN A 915 -6.90 7.40 0.20
C ASN A 915 -7.14 8.56 1.18
N VAL A 916 -6.16 8.73 2.09
CA VAL A 916 -5.98 9.83 3.04
C VAL A 916 -4.48 10.11 3.13
#